data_AF-A0A8J4DTL4-F1
#
_entry.id   AF-A0A8J4DTL4-F1
#
_cell.length_a   1.000
_cell.length_b   1.000
_cell.length_c   1.000
_cell.angle_alpha   90.00
_cell.angle_beta   90.00
_cell.angle_gamma   90.00
#
_symmetry.space_group_name_H-M   'P 1'
#
loop_
_entity.id
_entity.type
_entity.pdbx_description
1 polymer ?
#
loop_
_entity_poly.entity_id
_entity_poly.type
_entity_poly.pdbx_seq_one_letter_code
_entity_poly.pdbx_strand_id
1 'polypeptide(L)'
;MLTADDFVEFYAQVHQRRPFAWQRDLVDTVLRDNAWPDLVDVPTGMGKTSMLDVSVFVTAASAAKEGAGRVGRRRCLFVVDRRIVVDEATEHASTIAAALRRAEAQQRSGSLDDGGVAARVAAALRSLAPDAVSVPPLTVTRMRGGTTWAAEWLPRPDLPGIVISTVDQVGSRLLFRGYGISGRRRPIDAALVGTDALLLVDEAHLATALLDTAAALRERDRSALPVPGLQVVRLTATARREVSTDTGGGRRYPFDLEAHRDDVEAMRRLSATKRVFPLLSTPKTVAAVMAAAARRLASTGSPVNRSGWAPTVLVVCNTVDRARTVHSLIDKAVRTEPADVDLLIGRSRPADRDELVERIAGRFGLRRSPSERASILVATQTVEVGVNLDVDALVTESASWDALVQRLGRLNRLGRAGERIFDRSATALVVHDGEPDGPVYGAARDRTWEHLCRLVPAVSDLAAIDDTTAWLDMSPQAVRTVTASLPSDVAAPRPDVPVLQVPTLDAWVRTAPAPLGDTPVDVFLHGFGTGAAGVQVAWRDGLLIDDPLDDPFEDSTDTSTRAANLLLSAMPIRTAEQVEVPFVALRQWMAGFAVPPVADVESAPDIDVRPQQVRDDFQVLAWRDIASAGSASTAGDAATAGWVWISAAQLRPGDQIVVPSARGGLDRYGWCPTSLTRVSDRCEVAAFRSGRPLLRITTDLADRLGITGPDRVTLQDAINDLYRSSADDPASEAAEHLIQTLQATLTTADGAEAASTGRLPIGLTAAQIVAWLDTGPQMLALGDEDRAAVVGGFRSPTTVLWLLTGGRAADGDPGQDPPRVPGVEGDDDHVAGSSVSTTPVGLDQHGHAVGQRAAAIAAALRLPPDLARTIVDAARWHDVGKAEPRFQIMLHNGDSLTAALAAEPLAKSGMSTRDRTVWRLARQRSGLPPRARHEAWSAGLIREYLRQRAEPYPGDADLLIHLIASHHGHARPWLPLVQDNQPTTIEHHIDEQPVKVTSAQTVFLDHPARFARLNARYGRWGLALLETIVRCADTTISAEGS
;
A
#
# COMPACT_ATOMS: atom_id res chain seq x y z
N MET A 1 2.39 34.58 -12.52
CA MET A 1 2.04 33.98 -11.20
C MET A 1 0.72 33.23 -11.40
N LEU A 2 0.55 32.02 -10.84
CA LEU A 2 -0.71 31.27 -10.95
C LEU A 2 -1.76 31.85 -9.99
N THR A 3 -2.98 32.04 -10.47
CA THR A 3 -4.12 32.60 -9.72
C THR A 3 -5.24 31.57 -9.58
N ALA A 4 -6.26 31.85 -8.78
CA ALA A 4 -7.43 30.97 -8.68
C ALA A 4 -8.20 30.82 -10.01
N ASP A 5 -8.11 31.79 -10.93
CA ASP A 5 -8.76 31.70 -12.24
C ASP A 5 -8.01 30.74 -13.18
N ASP A 6 -6.68 30.69 -13.08
CA ASP A 6 -5.86 29.70 -13.79
C ASP A 6 -6.25 28.25 -13.39
N PHE A 7 -6.76 28.02 -12.17
CA PHE A 7 -7.20 26.69 -11.75
C PHE A 7 -8.33 26.12 -12.61
N VAL A 8 -9.25 26.97 -13.08
CA VAL A 8 -10.37 26.53 -13.93
C VAL A 8 -9.86 25.96 -15.26
N GLU A 9 -8.89 26.66 -15.86
CA GLU A 9 -8.24 26.24 -17.10
C GLU A 9 -7.36 25.01 -16.89
N PHE A 10 -6.59 24.96 -15.79
CA PHE A 10 -5.81 23.78 -15.41
C PHE A 10 -6.72 22.54 -15.29
N TYR A 11 -7.82 22.64 -14.55
CA TYR A 11 -8.75 21.54 -14.36
C TYR A 11 -9.40 21.09 -15.68
N ALA A 12 -9.73 22.03 -16.56
CA ALA A 12 -10.27 21.73 -17.89
C ALA A 12 -9.26 21.01 -18.79
N GLN A 13 -7.98 21.42 -18.75
CA GLN A 13 -6.91 20.77 -19.52
C GLN A 13 -6.63 19.33 -19.05
N VAL A 14 -6.75 19.06 -17.74
CA VAL A 14 -6.54 17.73 -17.17
C VAL A 14 -7.75 16.81 -17.39
N HIS A 15 -8.96 17.30 -17.11
CA HIS A 15 -10.17 16.44 -17.00
C HIS A 15 -11.18 16.61 -18.15
N GLN A 16 -10.94 17.53 -19.10
CA GLN A 16 -11.85 17.85 -20.20
C GLN A 16 -13.25 18.31 -19.75
N ARG A 17 -13.34 18.88 -18.55
CA ARG A 17 -14.57 19.43 -17.96
C ARG A 17 -14.23 20.57 -17.02
N ARG A 18 -15.20 21.44 -16.71
CA ARG A 18 -15.01 22.53 -15.74
C ARG A 18 -15.13 22.04 -14.29
N PRO A 19 -14.41 22.66 -13.34
CA PRO A 19 -14.58 22.40 -11.92
C PRO A 19 -15.90 22.97 -11.39
N PHE A 20 -16.39 22.43 -10.29
CA PHE A 20 -17.49 23.03 -9.52
C PHE A 20 -17.03 24.33 -8.84
N ALA A 21 -17.94 25.27 -8.60
CA ALA A 21 -17.63 26.59 -8.05
C ALA A 21 -16.84 26.53 -6.74
N TRP A 22 -17.20 25.61 -5.83
CA TRP A 22 -16.50 25.44 -4.55
C TRP A 22 -15.02 25.06 -4.68
N GLN A 23 -14.62 24.39 -5.77
CA GLN A 23 -13.24 23.93 -5.96
C GLN A 23 -12.32 25.11 -6.26
N ARG A 24 -12.77 26.03 -7.14
CA ARG A 24 -12.07 27.30 -7.42
C ARG A 24 -12.06 28.21 -6.20
N ASP A 25 -13.20 28.36 -5.52
CA ASP A 25 -13.32 29.22 -4.33
C ASP A 25 -12.42 28.74 -3.17
N LEU A 26 -12.26 27.42 -3.01
CA LEU A 26 -11.32 26.85 -2.06
C LEU A 26 -9.87 27.20 -2.42
N VAL A 27 -9.48 27.11 -3.70
CA VAL A 27 -8.14 27.54 -4.16
C VAL A 27 -7.91 29.01 -3.85
N ASP A 28 -8.88 29.88 -4.16
CA ASP A 28 -8.79 31.30 -3.86
C ASP A 28 -8.61 31.56 -2.35
N THR A 29 -9.45 30.93 -1.53
CA THR A 29 -9.39 31.04 -0.07
C THR A 29 -8.04 30.60 0.48
N VAL A 30 -7.51 29.45 0.05
CA VAL A 30 -6.22 28.94 0.53
C VAL A 30 -5.06 29.83 0.10
N LEU A 31 -5.06 30.35 -1.12
CA LEU A 31 -4.01 31.25 -1.63
C LEU A 31 -4.07 32.63 -0.99
N ARG A 32 -5.27 33.17 -0.77
CA ARG A 32 -5.54 34.48 -0.15
C ARG A 32 -5.21 34.48 1.34
N ASP A 33 -5.70 33.49 2.08
CA ASP A 33 -5.49 33.39 3.52
C ASP A 33 -4.12 32.78 3.86
N ASN A 34 -3.42 32.23 2.87
CA ASN A 34 -2.17 31.50 3.01
C ASN A 34 -2.24 30.39 4.07
N ALA A 35 -3.40 29.73 4.16
CA ALA A 35 -3.68 28.68 5.13
C ALA A 35 -4.69 27.68 4.57
N TRP A 36 -4.50 26.40 4.90
CA TRP A 36 -5.50 25.37 4.62
C TRP A 36 -6.62 25.39 5.66
N PRO A 37 -7.88 25.12 5.29
CA PRO A 37 -8.94 24.86 6.27
C PRO A 37 -8.70 23.53 6.98
N ASP A 38 -9.15 23.42 8.23
CA ASP A 38 -9.09 22.17 9.01
C ASP A 38 -10.20 21.18 8.61
N LEU A 39 -11.26 21.68 7.97
CA LEU A 39 -12.42 20.91 7.54
C LEU A 39 -13.00 21.46 6.23
N VAL A 40 -13.13 20.59 5.23
CA VAL A 40 -13.89 20.85 3.99
C VAL A 40 -15.19 20.04 4.06
N ASP A 41 -16.31 20.75 4.23
CA ASP A 41 -17.65 20.17 4.30
C ASP A 41 -18.39 20.34 2.98
N VAL A 42 -18.38 19.30 2.14
CA VAL A 42 -18.92 19.33 0.78
C VAL A 42 -19.81 18.09 0.53
N PRO A 43 -21.03 18.24 -0.03
CA PRO A 43 -21.94 17.12 -0.25
C PRO A 43 -21.34 15.97 -1.06
N THR A 44 -21.83 14.74 -0.81
CA THR A 44 -21.47 13.59 -1.65
C THR A 44 -21.84 13.85 -3.11
N GLY A 45 -20.98 13.40 -4.04
CA GLY A 45 -21.19 13.59 -5.48
C GLY A 45 -20.72 14.93 -6.06
N MET A 46 -20.28 15.88 -5.22
CA MET A 46 -19.75 17.20 -5.66
C MET A 46 -18.23 17.19 -5.90
N GLY A 47 -17.62 16.02 -6.13
CA GLY A 47 -16.24 15.91 -6.61
C GLY A 47 -15.15 16.18 -5.57
N LYS A 48 -15.28 15.70 -4.33
CA LYS A 48 -14.28 15.86 -3.25
C LYS A 48 -12.86 15.36 -3.63
N THR A 49 -12.75 14.35 -4.48
CA THR A 49 -11.46 13.84 -5.01
C THR A 49 -10.62 14.93 -5.70
N SER A 50 -11.26 15.99 -6.19
CA SER A 50 -10.57 17.17 -6.75
C SER A 50 -9.65 17.90 -5.76
N MET A 51 -9.71 17.58 -4.47
CA MET A 51 -8.71 18.04 -3.50
C MET A 51 -7.27 17.66 -3.89
N LEU A 52 -7.10 16.60 -4.71
CA LEU A 52 -5.82 16.26 -5.34
C LEU A 52 -5.38 17.32 -6.36
N ASP A 53 -6.29 17.83 -7.19
CA ASP A 53 -5.99 18.93 -8.12
C ASP A 53 -5.69 20.22 -7.36
N VAL A 54 -6.50 20.53 -6.33
CA VAL A 54 -6.32 21.70 -5.47
C VAL A 54 -4.96 21.66 -4.80
N SER A 55 -4.53 20.51 -4.25
CA SER A 55 -3.23 20.39 -3.60
C SER A 55 -2.06 20.61 -4.57
N VAL A 56 -2.11 19.98 -5.75
CA VAL A 56 -1.08 20.16 -6.80
C VAL A 56 -1.02 21.62 -7.26
N PHE A 57 -2.17 22.22 -7.53
CA PHE A 57 -2.25 23.59 -8.01
C PHE A 57 -1.76 24.59 -6.96
N VAL A 58 -2.19 24.46 -5.69
CA VAL A 58 -1.73 25.32 -4.59
C VAL A 58 -0.21 25.17 -4.37
N THR A 59 0.33 23.95 -4.50
CA THR A 59 1.78 23.72 -4.45
C THR A 59 2.51 24.43 -5.57
N ALA A 60 2.02 24.37 -6.81
CA ALA A 60 2.58 25.11 -7.93
C ALA A 60 2.46 26.63 -7.74
N ALA A 61 1.28 27.13 -7.36
CA ALA A 61 1.00 28.56 -7.22
C ALA A 61 1.80 29.23 -6.09
N SER A 62 2.17 28.46 -5.06
CA SER A 62 2.99 28.94 -3.94
C SER A 62 4.47 28.53 -4.01
N ALA A 63 4.91 27.84 -5.07
CA ALA A 63 6.28 27.29 -5.18
C ALA A 63 7.38 28.34 -5.02
N ALA A 64 7.15 29.56 -5.52
CA ALA A 64 8.08 30.68 -5.40
C ALA A 64 8.14 31.32 -4.00
N LYS A 65 7.16 31.08 -3.13
CA LYS A 65 7.12 31.63 -1.76
C LYS A 65 8.00 30.82 -0.81
N GLU A 66 8.46 31.41 0.29
CA GLU A 66 9.38 30.79 1.26
C GLU A 66 8.78 30.65 2.66
N GLY A 67 9.31 29.69 3.44
CA GLY A 67 8.94 29.47 4.85
C GLY A 67 7.43 29.39 5.07
N ALA A 68 6.93 30.15 6.06
CA ALA A 68 5.50 30.26 6.37
C ALA A 68 4.65 30.86 5.22
N GLY A 69 5.28 31.54 4.26
CA GLY A 69 4.63 32.04 3.05
C GLY A 69 4.28 30.96 2.03
N ARG A 70 4.86 29.75 2.11
CA ARG A 70 4.52 28.64 1.23
C ARG A 70 3.41 27.78 1.84
N VAL A 71 2.17 28.04 1.44
CA VAL A 71 1.00 27.26 1.87
C VAL A 71 0.94 25.86 1.24
N GLY A 72 1.46 25.70 0.01
CA GLY A 72 1.53 24.41 -0.66
C GLY A 72 2.50 23.43 0.00
N ARG A 73 2.24 22.14 -0.18
CA ARG A 73 3.04 21.04 0.39
C ARG A 73 3.57 20.17 -0.74
N ARG A 74 4.85 19.77 -0.66
CA ARG A 74 5.47 18.92 -1.69
C ARG A 74 4.74 17.59 -1.82
N ARG A 75 4.27 17.04 -0.71
CA ARG A 75 3.58 15.75 -0.68
C ARG A 75 2.12 15.90 -0.31
N CYS A 76 1.24 15.33 -1.11
CA CYS A 76 -0.18 15.19 -0.81
C CYS A 76 -0.45 13.73 -0.43
N LEU A 77 -0.71 13.47 0.85
CA LEU A 77 -1.11 12.18 1.39
C LEU A 77 -2.65 12.13 1.43
N PHE A 78 -3.27 11.46 0.48
CA PHE A 78 -4.71 11.24 0.45
C PHE A 78 -5.03 9.90 1.11
N VAL A 79 -5.49 9.99 2.36
CA VAL A 79 -5.78 8.84 3.22
C VAL A 79 -7.27 8.58 3.23
N VAL A 80 -7.62 7.31 3.05
CA VAL A 80 -9.00 6.84 3.16
C VAL A 80 -9.04 5.65 4.10
N ASP A 81 -9.99 5.65 5.03
CA ASP A 81 -10.22 4.55 5.99
C ASP A 81 -10.86 3.30 5.35
N ARG A 82 -11.01 3.29 4.01
CA ARG A 82 -11.68 2.23 3.26
C ARG A 82 -10.88 1.83 2.04
N ARG A 83 -10.50 0.56 2.01
CA ARG A 83 -9.51 -0.03 1.09
C ARG A 83 -9.90 0.06 -0.39
N ILE A 84 -11.19 0.07 -0.69
CA ILE A 84 -11.72 0.00 -2.05
C ILE A 84 -11.57 1.32 -2.83
N VAL A 85 -11.38 2.45 -2.14
CA VAL A 85 -11.35 3.81 -2.69
C VAL A 85 -10.03 4.18 -3.32
N VAL A 86 -8.98 3.44 -2.97
CA VAL A 86 -7.61 3.72 -3.38
C VAL A 86 -7.48 3.69 -4.91
N ASP A 87 -8.21 2.80 -5.59
CA ASP A 87 -8.05 2.58 -7.03
C ASP A 87 -8.51 3.81 -7.84
N GLU A 88 -9.69 4.37 -7.53
CA GLU A 88 -10.24 5.57 -8.18
C GLU A 88 -9.39 6.81 -7.92
N ALA A 89 -9.02 7.07 -6.65
CA ALA A 89 -8.20 8.21 -6.32
C ALA A 89 -6.80 8.12 -6.97
N THR A 90 -6.30 6.89 -7.17
CA THR A 90 -5.06 6.66 -7.91
C THR A 90 -5.20 6.96 -9.40
N GLU A 91 -6.31 6.55 -10.04
CA GLU A 91 -6.59 6.87 -11.44
C GLU A 91 -6.68 8.39 -11.65
N HIS A 92 -7.39 9.09 -10.75
CA HIS A 92 -7.50 10.54 -10.76
C HIS A 92 -6.12 11.21 -10.62
N ALA A 93 -5.31 10.78 -9.64
CA ALA A 93 -3.94 11.28 -9.46
C ALA A 93 -3.05 11.01 -10.68
N SER A 94 -3.16 9.81 -11.27
CA SER A 94 -2.38 9.40 -12.45
C SER A 94 -2.73 10.26 -13.67
N THR A 95 -4.02 10.62 -13.82
CA THR A 95 -4.48 11.54 -14.87
C THR A 95 -3.81 12.91 -14.74
N ILE A 96 -3.72 13.46 -13.52
CA ILE A 96 -3.01 14.72 -13.25
C ILE A 96 -1.53 14.60 -13.65
N ALA A 97 -0.84 13.55 -13.18
CA ALA A 97 0.58 13.36 -13.47
C ALA A 97 0.86 13.16 -14.97
N ALA A 98 0.01 12.42 -15.69
CA ALA A 98 0.12 12.21 -17.13
C ALA A 98 -0.07 13.53 -17.91
N ALA A 99 -1.06 14.35 -17.52
CA ALA A 99 -1.30 15.65 -18.12
C ALA A 99 -0.10 16.60 -17.94
N LEU A 100 0.48 16.66 -16.74
CA LEU A 100 1.67 17.47 -16.45
C LEU A 100 2.91 16.98 -17.22
N ARG A 101 3.11 15.66 -17.31
CA ARG A 101 4.21 15.06 -18.09
C ARG A 101 4.07 15.39 -19.58
N ARG A 102 2.86 15.31 -20.12
CA ARG A 102 2.57 15.66 -21.52
C ARG A 102 2.82 17.14 -21.79
N ALA A 103 2.34 18.02 -20.92
CA ALA A 103 2.53 19.46 -21.04
C ALA A 103 4.02 19.85 -21.00
N GLU A 104 4.79 19.24 -20.08
CA GLU A 104 6.24 19.44 -20.01
C GLU A 104 6.96 18.97 -21.29
N ALA A 105 6.60 17.81 -21.83
CA ALA A 105 7.18 17.28 -23.06
C ALA A 105 6.88 18.18 -24.28
N GLN A 106 5.65 18.69 -24.40
CA GLN A 106 5.24 19.60 -25.47
C GLN A 106 5.94 20.96 -25.37
N GLN A 107 6.16 21.47 -24.16
CA GLN A 107 6.93 22.70 -23.94
C GLN A 107 8.39 22.53 -24.36
N ARG A 108 9.03 21.38 -24.06
CA ARG A 108 10.41 21.10 -24.48
C ARG A 108 10.56 20.94 -25.99
N SER A 109 9.55 20.42 -26.68
CA SER A 109 9.60 20.23 -28.15
C SER A 109 9.28 21.49 -28.95
N GLY A 110 8.94 22.61 -28.29
CA GLY A 110 8.53 23.85 -28.96
C GLY A 110 7.18 23.76 -29.69
N SER A 111 6.36 22.74 -29.38
CA SER A 111 5.07 22.50 -30.03
C SER A 111 3.93 23.37 -29.48
N LEU A 112 4.18 24.22 -28.48
CA LEU A 112 3.23 25.11 -27.84
C LEU A 112 3.91 26.47 -27.60
N ASP A 113 3.35 27.55 -28.17
CA ASP A 113 3.95 28.90 -28.11
C ASP A 113 3.92 29.55 -26.70
N ASP A 114 2.96 29.17 -25.82
CA ASP A 114 2.80 29.70 -24.44
C ASP A 114 2.68 28.59 -23.36
N GLY A 115 2.80 27.31 -23.76
CA GLY A 115 2.74 26.14 -22.85
C GLY A 115 1.39 25.85 -22.16
N GLY A 116 0.47 26.82 -22.06
CA GLY A 116 -0.81 26.66 -21.34
C GLY A 116 -0.63 26.57 -19.82
N VAL A 117 -1.76 26.57 -19.08
CA VAL A 117 -1.70 26.56 -17.61
C VAL A 117 -1.09 25.26 -17.07
N ALA A 118 -1.36 24.11 -17.66
CA ALA A 118 -0.74 22.85 -17.23
C ALA A 118 0.79 22.85 -17.33
N ALA A 119 1.39 23.46 -18.37
CA ALA A 119 2.85 23.58 -18.44
C ALA A 119 3.40 24.59 -17.43
N ARG A 120 2.69 25.70 -17.17
CA ARG A 120 3.04 26.63 -16.09
C ARG A 120 3.02 25.95 -14.71
N VAL A 121 2.04 25.06 -14.47
CA VAL A 121 1.97 24.24 -13.25
C VAL A 121 3.14 23.26 -13.21
N ALA A 122 3.42 22.53 -14.30
CA ALA A 122 4.54 21.59 -14.37
C ALA A 122 5.90 22.27 -14.13
N ALA A 123 6.14 23.43 -14.74
CA ALA A 123 7.34 24.23 -14.55
C ALA A 123 7.49 24.74 -13.11
N ALA A 124 6.39 25.17 -12.48
CA ALA A 124 6.40 25.59 -11.08
C ALA A 124 6.72 24.41 -10.13
N LEU A 125 6.17 23.23 -10.38
CA LEU A 125 6.53 22.01 -9.62
C LEU A 125 8.00 21.62 -9.84
N ARG A 126 8.49 21.70 -11.08
CA ARG A 126 9.90 21.45 -11.42
C ARG A 126 10.85 22.40 -10.69
N SER A 127 10.44 23.65 -10.47
CA SER A 127 11.24 24.63 -9.71
C SER A 127 11.48 24.23 -8.25
N LEU A 128 10.68 23.31 -7.69
CA LEU A 128 10.88 22.78 -6.33
C LEU A 128 11.99 21.73 -6.25
N ALA A 129 12.38 21.13 -7.38
CA ALA A 129 13.46 20.17 -7.52
C ALA A 129 14.13 20.29 -8.92
N PRO A 130 14.89 21.38 -9.18
CA PRO A 130 15.42 21.70 -10.51
C PRO A 130 16.33 20.61 -11.10
N ASP A 131 17.13 19.96 -10.25
CA ASP A 131 18.13 18.96 -10.66
C ASP A 131 17.54 17.55 -10.88
N ALA A 132 16.23 17.37 -10.71
CA ALA A 132 15.56 16.09 -10.88
C ALA A 132 15.00 15.89 -12.30
N VAL A 133 15.81 16.18 -13.32
CA VAL A 133 15.37 16.20 -14.74
C VAL A 133 14.91 14.83 -15.24
N SER A 134 15.49 13.75 -14.71
CA SER A 134 15.14 12.36 -15.04
C SER A 134 13.84 11.86 -14.40
N VAL A 135 13.26 12.62 -13.46
CA VAL A 135 12.05 12.26 -12.73
C VAL A 135 10.85 13.06 -13.28
N PRO A 136 9.63 12.51 -13.35
CA PRO A 136 8.44 13.28 -13.71
C PRO A 136 8.20 14.49 -12.78
N PRO A 137 7.51 15.56 -13.23
CA PRO A 137 7.22 16.74 -12.39
C PRO A 137 6.38 16.42 -11.14
N LEU A 138 5.60 15.34 -11.20
CA LEU A 138 4.74 14.85 -10.14
C LEU A 138 4.80 13.32 -10.12
N THR A 139 5.23 12.75 -9.00
CA THR A 139 5.19 11.29 -8.76
C THR A 139 3.85 10.91 -8.12
N VAL A 140 3.24 9.82 -8.58
CA VAL A 140 2.01 9.28 -7.99
C VAL A 140 2.31 7.89 -7.47
N THR A 141 2.04 7.66 -6.18
CA THR A 141 2.29 6.38 -5.54
C THR A 141 1.05 5.91 -4.78
N ARG A 142 0.81 4.60 -4.83
CA ARG A 142 -0.26 3.91 -4.13
C ARG A 142 0.32 3.13 -2.95
N MET A 143 -0.15 3.40 -1.74
CA MET A 143 0.30 2.77 -0.49
C MET A 143 -0.87 2.07 0.22
N ARG A 144 -1.19 0.85 -0.23
CA ARG A 144 -2.19 -0.06 0.37
C ARG A 144 -1.48 -1.32 0.92
N GLY A 145 -2.10 -2.01 1.88
CA GLY A 145 -1.48 -3.06 2.73
C GLY A 145 -0.69 -4.17 2.04
N GLY A 146 0.19 -4.84 2.81
CA GLY A 146 0.73 -6.19 2.48
C GLY A 146 1.82 -6.28 1.41
N THR A 147 2.95 -5.58 1.56
CA THR A 147 4.28 -5.90 0.97
C THR A 147 4.36 -6.30 -0.52
N THR A 148 4.42 -5.28 -1.38
CA THR A 148 5.42 -5.12 -2.46
C THR A 148 5.31 -3.66 -2.90
N TRP A 149 5.66 -2.75 -1.98
CA TRP A 149 5.84 -1.36 -2.36
C TRP A 149 7.17 -1.26 -3.10
N ALA A 150 7.33 -0.27 -3.98
CA ALA A 150 8.66 0.30 -4.07
C ALA A 150 8.98 0.74 -2.64
N ALA A 151 9.90 0.06 -1.95
CA ALA A 151 10.41 0.49 -0.64
C ALA A 151 10.80 1.98 -0.70
N GLU A 152 11.12 2.46 -1.90
CA GLU A 152 11.23 3.84 -2.33
C GLU A 152 9.98 4.34 -3.09
N TRP A 153 8.94 4.70 -2.35
CA TRP A 153 7.73 5.33 -2.93
C TRP A 153 7.98 6.78 -3.39
N LEU A 154 9.02 7.42 -2.86
CA LEU A 154 9.58 8.68 -3.34
C LEU A 154 11.11 8.61 -3.20
N PRO A 155 11.90 8.79 -4.27
CA PRO A 155 13.35 8.58 -4.24
C PRO A 155 14.11 9.73 -3.59
N ARG A 156 13.51 10.93 -3.53
CA ARG A 156 14.13 12.12 -2.92
C ARG A 156 13.10 12.96 -2.14
N PRO A 157 13.48 13.61 -1.04
CA PRO A 157 12.56 14.40 -0.21
C PRO A 157 12.20 15.78 -0.79
N ASP A 158 12.86 16.25 -1.83
CA ASP A 158 12.57 17.54 -2.50
C ASP A 158 11.51 17.43 -3.61
N LEU A 159 11.17 16.21 -4.02
CA LEU A 159 10.23 15.95 -5.11
C LEU A 159 8.77 16.17 -4.70
N PRO A 160 7.95 16.76 -5.58
CA PRO A 160 6.50 16.75 -5.44
C PRO A 160 5.89 15.36 -5.67
N GLY A 161 4.88 14.99 -4.89
CA GLY A 161 4.18 13.72 -5.10
C GLY A 161 2.79 13.63 -4.49
N ILE A 162 1.96 12.77 -5.08
CA ILE A 162 0.68 12.34 -4.52
C ILE A 162 0.83 10.90 -4.02
N VAL A 163 0.40 10.66 -2.79
CA VAL A 163 0.35 9.35 -2.18
C VAL A 163 -1.10 9.03 -1.84
N ILE A 164 -1.66 8.00 -2.47
CA ILE A 164 -2.99 7.49 -2.12
C ILE A 164 -2.81 6.31 -1.17
N SER A 165 -3.37 6.38 0.03
CA SER A 165 -3.07 5.43 1.10
C SER A 165 -4.22 5.14 2.06
N THR A 166 -4.00 4.21 2.99
CA THR A 166 -4.90 3.89 4.10
C THR A 166 -4.41 4.51 5.40
N VAL A 167 -5.29 4.52 6.42
CA VAL A 167 -5.00 5.01 7.78
C VAL A 167 -3.76 4.33 8.35
N ASP A 168 -3.71 3.00 8.30
CA ASP A 168 -2.59 2.21 8.80
C ASP A 168 -1.26 2.55 8.14
N GLN A 169 -1.25 2.71 6.81
CA GLN A 169 -0.01 2.88 6.05
C GLN A 169 0.64 4.24 6.28
N VAL A 170 -0.14 5.32 6.32
CA VAL A 170 0.38 6.66 6.63
C VAL A 170 0.58 6.85 8.12
N GLY A 171 -0.38 6.42 8.94
CA GLY A 171 -0.35 6.59 10.39
C GLY A 171 0.83 5.86 11.05
N SER A 172 1.05 4.58 10.72
CA SER A 172 2.17 3.81 11.27
C SER A 172 3.54 4.42 10.91
N ARG A 173 3.68 4.98 9.69
CA ARG A 173 4.91 5.67 9.25
C ARG A 173 5.12 7.00 9.97
N LEU A 174 4.05 7.75 10.17
CA LEU A 174 4.10 8.99 10.96
C LEU A 174 4.62 8.71 12.38
N LEU A 175 4.26 7.55 12.93
CA LEU A 175 4.68 7.05 14.25
C LEU A 175 6.01 6.27 14.23
N PHE A 176 6.84 6.36 13.19
CA PHE A 176 8.13 5.65 13.08
C PHE A 176 8.01 4.11 13.21
N ARG A 177 6.84 3.54 12.90
CA ARG A 177 6.53 2.10 12.99
C ARG A 177 5.82 1.59 11.74
N GLY A 178 6.22 2.13 10.58
CA GLY A 178 5.64 1.75 9.29
C GLY A 178 5.49 0.23 9.15
N TYR A 179 4.27 -0.21 8.82
CA TYR A 179 4.00 -1.63 8.63
C TYR A 179 4.72 -2.17 7.38
N GLY A 180 5.28 -3.38 7.52
CA GLY A 180 6.00 -4.12 6.47
C GLY A 180 7.32 -3.50 5.99
N ILE A 181 7.85 -2.47 6.66
CA ILE A 181 9.16 -1.88 6.34
C ILE A 181 10.21 -2.22 7.40
N SER A 182 11.47 -2.34 6.97
CA SER A 182 12.60 -2.63 7.86
C SER A 182 12.85 -1.47 8.84
N GLY A 183 13.45 -1.78 10.01
CA GLY A 183 13.81 -0.77 11.01
C GLY A 183 14.67 0.37 10.45
N ARG A 184 15.50 0.05 9.45
CA ARG A 184 16.38 0.98 8.74
C ARG A 184 15.62 2.01 7.89
N ARG A 185 14.46 1.64 7.33
CA ARG A 185 13.66 2.51 6.46
C ARG A 185 12.69 3.41 7.23
N ARG A 186 12.23 2.99 8.41
CA ARG A 186 11.32 3.74 9.29
C ARG A 186 11.62 5.26 9.40
N PRO A 187 12.87 5.74 9.60
CA PRO A 187 13.18 7.17 9.59
C PRO A 187 12.83 7.90 8.29
N ILE A 188 13.16 7.29 7.14
CA ILE A 188 12.93 7.91 5.82
C ILE A 188 11.44 8.10 5.62
N ASP A 189 10.68 7.04 5.84
CA ASP A 189 9.23 7.08 5.65
C ASP A 189 8.57 8.06 6.64
N ALA A 190 9.01 8.09 7.90
CA ALA A 190 8.54 9.06 8.89
C ALA A 190 8.85 10.51 8.45
N ALA A 191 10.04 10.78 7.94
CA ALA A 191 10.41 12.11 7.46
C ALA A 191 9.54 12.55 6.28
N LEU A 192 9.32 11.67 5.32
CA LEU A 192 8.54 11.97 4.12
C LEU A 192 7.05 12.20 4.44
N VAL A 193 6.46 11.50 5.41
CA VAL A 193 5.06 11.74 5.81
C VAL A 193 4.90 12.87 6.83
N GLY A 194 5.91 13.14 7.66
CA GLY A 194 5.86 14.12 8.75
C GLY A 194 6.32 15.54 8.38
N THR A 195 7.03 15.70 7.26
CA THR A 195 7.57 17.00 6.80
C THR A 195 7.07 17.35 5.40
N ASP A 196 6.79 18.64 5.17
CA ASP A 196 6.33 19.22 3.89
C ASP A 196 5.18 18.43 3.23
N ALA A 197 4.26 17.95 4.08
CA ALA A 197 3.19 17.04 3.70
C ALA A 197 1.81 17.63 4.05
N LEU A 198 0.85 17.39 3.16
CA LEU A 198 -0.57 17.65 3.34
C LEU A 198 -1.29 16.31 3.48
N LEU A 199 -1.80 16.01 4.67
CA LEU A 199 -2.63 14.87 4.97
C LEU A 199 -4.10 15.22 4.76
N LEU A 200 -4.65 14.78 3.64
CA LEU A 200 -6.08 14.82 3.34
C LEU A 200 -6.71 13.53 3.85
N VAL A 201 -7.58 13.62 4.85
CA VAL A 201 -8.32 12.46 5.37
C VAL A 201 -9.73 12.49 4.82
N ASP A 202 -10.02 11.63 3.85
CA ASP A 202 -11.37 11.47 3.32
C ASP A 202 -12.24 10.62 4.26
N GLU A 203 -13.52 10.96 4.32
CA GLU A 203 -14.46 10.43 5.29
C GLU A 203 -13.91 10.46 6.72
N ALA A 204 -13.40 11.64 7.11
CA ALA A 204 -12.68 11.89 8.36
C ALA A 204 -13.40 11.45 9.65
N HIS A 205 -14.71 11.18 9.60
CA HIS A 205 -15.48 10.64 10.71
C HIS A 205 -15.11 9.19 11.05
N LEU A 206 -14.52 8.44 10.12
CA LEU A 206 -14.08 7.06 10.34
C LEU A 206 -12.66 6.97 10.93
N ALA A 207 -11.82 7.99 10.68
CA ALA A 207 -10.42 8.02 11.09
C ALA A 207 -10.15 9.03 12.22
N THR A 208 -11.09 9.20 13.16
CA THR A 208 -10.96 10.19 14.25
C THR A 208 -9.75 9.91 15.16
N ALA A 209 -9.44 8.64 15.42
CA ALA A 209 -8.29 8.27 16.23
C ALA A 209 -6.95 8.71 15.61
N LEU A 210 -6.76 8.46 14.32
CA LEU A 210 -5.61 8.98 13.58
C LEU A 210 -5.54 10.52 13.64
N LEU A 211 -6.67 11.21 13.50
CA LEU A 211 -6.72 12.68 13.52
C LEU A 211 -6.32 13.25 14.89
N ASP A 212 -6.80 12.65 15.98
CA ASP A 212 -6.45 13.03 17.35
C ASP A 212 -4.97 12.75 17.63
N THR A 213 -4.46 11.60 17.18
CA THR A 213 -3.03 11.26 17.24
C THR A 213 -2.19 12.26 16.43
N ALA A 214 -2.58 12.60 15.21
CA ALA A 214 -1.87 13.57 14.39
C ALA A 214 -1.85 14.97 15.02
N ALA A 215 -2.95 15.39 15.65
CA ALA A 215 -3.01 16.64 16.41
C ALA A 215 -2.05 16.60 17.62
N ALA A 216 -2.08 15.51 18.39
CA ALA A 216 -1.21 15.32 19.55
C ALA A 216 0.28 15.33 19.18
N LEU A 217 0.65 14.72 18.04
CA LEU A 217 2.01 14.72 17.50
C LEU A 217 2.49 16.14 17.14
N ARG A 218 1.65 16.92 16.44
CA ARG A 218 1.96 18.32 16.05
C ARG A 218 2.11 19.25 17.25
N GLU A 219 1.44 18.94 18.36
CA GLU A 219 1.59 19.67 19.62
C GLU A 219 2.93 19.35 20.32
N ARG A 220 3.36 18.08 20.28
CA ARG A 220 4.48 17.54 21.08
C ARG A 220 5.85 17.66 20.42
N ASP A 221 5.90 17.88 19.12
CA ASP A 221 7.15 18.04 18.39
C ASP A 221 6.98 19.10 17.30
N ARG A 222 7.92 20.05 17.28
CA ARG A 222 8.01 21.09 16.27
C ARG A 222 9.39 21.04 15.67
N SER A 223 9.47 20.90 14.35
CA SER A 223 10.76 20.95 13.67
C SER A 223 11.33 22.37 13.74
N ALA A 224 12.64 22.47 13.98
CA ALA A 224 13.38 23.72 13.90
C ALA A 224 13.83 24.06 12.45
N LEU A 225 13.54 23.18 11.49
CA LEU A 225 13.90 23.38 10.10
C LEU A 225 12.96 24.39 9.42
N PRO A 226 13.42 25.17 8.43
CA PRO A 226 12.58 26.09 7.65
C PRO A 226 11.68 25.37 6.63
N VAL A 227 11.33 24.11 6.92
CA VAL A 227 10.48 23.25 6.10
C VAL A 227 9.10 23.20 6.76
N PRO A 228 7.99 23.38 6.02
CA PRO A 228 6.67 23.28 6.60
C PRO A 228 6.44 21.92 7.25
N GLY A 229 5.76 21.87 8.39
CA GLY A 229 5.33 20.62 9.02
C GLY A 229 4.14 19.98 8.33
N LEU A 230 3.67 18.87 8.90
CA LEU A 230 2.44 18.19 8.51
C LEU A 230 1.22 19.13 8.64
N GLN A 231 0.51 19.35 7.54
CA GLN A 231 -0.81 19.97 7.51
C GLN A 231 -1.88 18.89 7.41
N VAL A 232 -2.94 18.96 8.22
CA VAL A 232 -4.05 18.00 8.18
C VAL A 232 -5.30 18.72 7.71
N VAL A 233 -6.06 18.11 6.79
CA VAL A 233 -7.36 18.60 6.30
C VAL A 233 -8.34 17.44 6.32
N ARG A 234 -9.48 17.65 6.98
CA ARG A 234 -10.57 16.67 7.07
C ARG A 234 -11.54 16.91 5.91
N LEU A 235 -11.93 15.84 5.20
CA LEU A 235 -12.99 15.90 4.19
C LEU A 235 -14.21 15.15 4.71
N THR A 236 -15.39 15.76 4.62
CA THR A 236 -16.66 15.14 5.03
C THR A 236 -17.81 15.63 4.17
N ALA A 237 -18.88 14.83 4.11
CA ALA A 237 -20.15 15.22 3.51
C ALA A 237 -21.24 15.59 4.53
N THR A 238 -21.00 15.36 5.83
CA THR A 238 -22.00 15.41 6.89
C THR A 238 -21.50 16.18 8.12
N ALA A 239 -20.79 17.31 7.92
CA ALA A 239 -20.30 18.07 9.08
C ALA A 239 -21.47 18.58 9.95
N ARG A 240 -21.57 18.06 11.18
CA ARG A 240 -22.50 18.57 12.19
C ARG A 240 -22.06 19.93 12.72
N ARG A 241 -23.03 20.74 13.14
CA ARG A 241 -22.83 22.09 13.68
C ARG A 241 -21.90 22.11 14.92
N GLU A 242 -21.88 21.01 15.68
CA GLU A 242 -21.15 20.88 16.96
C GLU A 242 -19.66 20.49 16.83
N VAL A 243 -19.18 20.06 15.65
CA VAL A 243 -17.74 19.71 15.45
C VAL A 243 -16.83 20.96 15.50
N SER A 244 -17.42 22.13 15.72
CA SER A 244 -16.77 23.43 15.81
C SER A 244 -16.09 23.70 17.17
N THR A 245 -16.38 22.97 18.25
CA THR A 245 -15.99 23.41 19.61
C THR A 245 -14.97 22.54 20.34
N ASP A 246 -14.81 21.26 20.01
CA ASP A 246 -13.97 20.36 20.85
C ASP A 246 -12.47 20.33 20.49
N THR A 247 -12.09 20.95 19.38
CA THR A 247 -10.67 21.16 19.02
C THR A 247 -10.48 22.60 18.56
N GLY A 248 -10.31 23.50 19.54
CA GLY A 248 -9.90 24.91 19.41
C GLY A 248 -10.06 25.57 18.03
N GLY A 249 -11.20 26.22 17.77
CA GLY A 249 -11.33 27.32 16.79
C GLY A 249 -10.90 27.03 15.35
N GLY A 250 -10.95 25.77 14.88
CA GLY A 250 -10.51 25.39 13.55
C GLY A 250 -11.28 26.05 12.39
N ARG A 251 -10.59 26.35 11.28
CA ARG A 251 -11.17 26.99 10.09
C ARG A 251 -11.97 25.97 9.27
N ARG A 252 -13.29 26.12 9.22
CA ARG A 252 -14.18 25.32 8.36
C ARG A 252 -14.39 26.03 7.01
N TYR A 253 -14.24 25.30 5.92
CA TYR A 253 -14.73 25.71 4.61
C TYR A 253 -16.16 25.17 4.39
N PRO A 254 -17.19 26.03 4.32
CA PRO A 254 -18.57 25.62 4.11
C PRO A 254 -18.91 25.45 2.62
N PHE A 255 -19.81 24.53 2.30
CA PHE A 255 -20.43 24.48 0.98
C PHE A 255 -21.51 25.55 0.81
N ASP A 256 -21.29 26.50 -0.11
CA ASP A 256 -22.29 27.48 -0.53
C ASP A 256 -23.18 26.92 -1.65
N LEU A 257 -24.46 26.70 -1.33
CA LEU A 257 -25.44 26.22 -2.29
C LEU A 257 -25.75 27.26 -3.37
N GLU A 258 -25.75 28.55 -3.01
CA GLU A 258 -26.16 29.63 -3.91
C GLU A 258 -25.16 29.80 -5.05
N ALA A 259 -23.87 29.67 -4.76
CA ALA A 259 -22.79 29.69 -5.74
C ALA A 259 -22.90 28.61 -6.83
N HIS A 260 -23.76 27.59 -6.66
CA HIS A 260 -23.96 26.49 -7.60
C HIS A 260 -25.31 26.56 -8.33
N ARG A 261 -26.15 27.58 -8.10
CA ARG A 261 -27.52 27.66 -8.65
C ARG A 261 -27.56 27.58 -10.18
N ASP A 262 -26.60 28.20 -10.85
CA ASP A 262 -26.54 28.26 -12.32
C ASP A 262 -25.80 27.07 -12.95
N ASP A 263 -25.19 26.21 -12.13
CA ASP A 263 -24.54 24.98 -12.60
C ASP A 263 -25.57 23.85 -12.70
N VAL A 264 -25.97 23.56 -13.94
CA VAL A 264 -26.96 22.53 -14.28
C VAL A 264 -26.56 21.15 -13.75
N GLU A 265 -25.27 20.80 -13.79
CA GLU A 265 -24.80 19.50 -13.30
C GLU A 265 -24.83 19.43 -11.78
N ALA A 266 -24.34 20.49 -11.11
CA ALA A 266 -24.36 20.59 -9.66
C ALA A 266 -25.79 20.52 -9.13
N MET A 267 -26.71 21.35 -9.67
CA MET A 267 -28.09 21.39 -9.23
C MET A 267 -28.81 20.06 -9.49
N ARG A 268 -28.60 19.43 -10.65
CA ARG A 268 -29.15 18.10 -10.95
C ARG A 268 -28.75 17.07 -9.89
N ARG A 269 -27.49 17.07 -9.45
CA ARG A 269 -27.02 16.16 -8.40
C ARG A 269 -27.57 16.53 -7.03
N LEU A 270 -27.56 17.81 -6.67
CA LEU A 270 -28.00 18.30 -5.36
C LEU A 270 -29.51 18.12 -5.11
N SER A 271 -30.32 18.23 -6.17
CA SER A 271 -31.76 18.02 -6.15
C SER A 271 -32.18 16.59 -6.54
N ALA A 272 -31.23 15.67 -6.68
CA ALA A 272 -31.52 14.29 -7.06
C ALA A 272 -32.38 13.61 -5.98
N THR A 273 -33.67 13.49 -6.24
CA THR A 273 -34.65 12.93 -5.31
C THR A 273 -34.32 11.49 -4.95
N LYS A 274 -34.43 11.17 -3.65
CA LYS A 274 -34.25 9.82 -3.11
C LYS A 274 -35.39 9.53 -2.15
N ARG A 275 -36.30 8.63 -2.52
CA ARG A 275 -37.46 8.28 -1.68
C ARG A 275 -37.07 7.16 -0.74
N VAL A 276 -37.07 7.41 0.57
CA VAL A 276 -36.65 6.43 1.59
C VAL A 276 -37.86 5.95 2.39
N PHE A 277 -37.91 4.64 2.67
CA PHE A 277 -38.95 4.04 3.49
C PHE A 277 -38.38 2.97 4.45
N PRO A 278 -38.79 2.97 5.74
CA PRO A 278 -38.35 1.98 6.73
C PRO A 278 -39.18 0.69 6.71
N LEU A 279 -38.50 -0.47 6.78
CA LEU A 279 -39.07 -1.81 6.80
C LEU A 279 -38.56 -2.59 8.02
N LEU A 280 -39.46 -3.05 8.87
CA LEU A 280 -39.15 -3.84 10.06
C LEU A 280 -39.08 -5.34 9.72
N SER A 281 -38.09 -6.01 10.28
CA SER A 281 -37.86 -7.45 10.15
C SER A 281 -37.47 -8.07 11.50
N THR A 282 -37.03 -9.31 11.48
CA THR A 282 -36.45 -10.00 12.64
C THR A 282 -35.05 -10.50 12.30
N PRO A 283 -34.20 -10.85 13.28
CA PRO A 283 -32.83 -11.31 13.00
C PRO A 283 -32.80 -12.60 12.15
N LYS A 284 -33.86 -13.41 12.26
CA LYS A 284 -34.06 -14.66 11.51
C LYS A 284 -34.52 -14.42 10.07
N THR A 285 -35.33 -13.38 9.83
CA THR A 285 -35.99 -13.16 8.53
C THR A 285 -35.35 -12.07 7.69
N VAL A 286 -34.48 -11.22 8.26
CA VAL A 286 -33.91 -10.05 7.58
C VAL A 286 -33.24 -10.39 6.25
N ALA A 287 -32.50 -11.50 6.15
CA ALA A 287 -31.88 -11.91 4.88
C ALA A 287 -32.92 -12.23 3.79
N ALA A 288 -34.01 -12.93 4.17
CA ALA A 288 -35.10 -13.26 3.25
C ALA A 288 -35.91 -12.01 2.86
N VAL A 289 -36.15 -11.10 3.81
CA VAL A 289 -36.84 -9.82 3.56
C VAL A 289 -36.04 -8.94 2.61
N MET A 290 -34.72 -8.81 2.81
CA MET A 290 -33.86 -8.06 1.91
C MET A 290 -33.81 -8.68 0.50
N ALA A 291 -33.71 -10.00 0.39
CA ALA A 291 -33.74 -10.70 -0.90
C ALA A 291 -35.09 -10.49 -1.63
N ALA A 292 -36.21 -10.57 -0.91
CA ALA A 292 -37.54 -10.33 -1.47
C ALA A 292 -37.73 -8.87 -1.91
N ALA A 293 -37.27 -7.91 -1.10
CA ALA A 293 -37.29 -6.49 -1.43
C ALA A 293 -36.45 -6.18 -2.68
N ALA A 294 -35.25 -6.75 -2.79
CA ALA A 294 -34.37 -6.57 -3.94
C ALA A 294 -35.01 -7.12 -5.23
N ARG A 295 -35.60 -8.32 -5.16
CA ARG A 295 -36.33 -8.91 -6.29
C ARG A 295 -37.56 -8.10 -6.68
N ARG A 296 -38.33 -7.59 -5.70
CA ARG A 296 -39.47 -6.71 -5.98
C ARG A 296 -39.02 -5.44 -6.71
N LEU A 297 -37.90 -4.84 -6.29
CA LEU A 297 -37.32 -3.65 -6.93
C LEU A 297 -36.70 -3.94 -8.32
N ALA A 298 -36.20 -5.16 -8.54
CA ALA A 298 -35.68 -5.60 -9.84
C ALA A 298 -36.79 -5.97 -10.83
N SER A 299 -37.93 -6.47 -10.34
CA SER A 299 -39.10 -6.85 -11.13
C SER A 299 -40.10 -5.71 -11.35
N THR A 300 -39.92 -4.57 -10.67
CA THR A 300 -40.71 -3.35 -10.86
C THR A 300 -40.29 -2.66 -12.17
N GLY A 301 -40.54 -3.35 -13.27
CA GLY A 301 -40.22 -3.00 -14.65
C GLY A 301 -40.11 -4.29 -15.46
N SER A 302 -41.11 -4.60 -16.30
CA SER A 302 -41.10 -5.73 -17.24
C SER A 302 -41.39 -5.21 -18.64
N PRO A 303 -40.93 -5.90 -19.70
CA PRO A 303 -39.56 -5.91 -20.21
C PRO A 303 -39.28 -4.63 -21.00
N VAL A 304 -38.09 -4.06 -20.86
CA VAL A 304 -37.66 -2.83 -21.57
C VAL A 304 -38.65 -1.67 -21.36
N ASN A 305 -38.37 -0.83 -20.35
CA ASN A 305 -38.95 0.50 -20.38
C ASN A 305 -38.64 1.11 -21.76
N ARG A 306 -39.53 1.93 -22.36
CA ARG A 306 -39.39 2.43 -23.76
C ARG A 306 -38.00 3.06 -24.08
N SER A 307 -37.19 3.32 -23.06
CA SER A 307 -35.83 3.83 -23.05
C SER A 307 -34.69 2.80 -23.21
N GLY A 308 -34.94 1.48 -23.16
CA GLY A 308 -33.88 0.46 -23.28
C GLY A 308 -33.16 0.08 -21.97
N TRP A 309 -33.63 0.56 -20.81
CA TRP A 309 -32.96 0.35 -19.52
C TRP A 309 -33.73 -0.60 -18.60
N ALA A 310 -33.08 -1.69 -18.20
CA ALA A 310 -33.50 -2.53 -17.07
C ALA A 310 -33.02 -1.95 -15.73
N PRO A 311 -33.75 -2.20 -14.62
CA PRO A 311 -33.43 -1.63 -13.33
C PRO A 311 -32.15 -2.22 -12.73
N THR A 312 -31.44 -1.38 -11.99
CA THR A 312 -30.28 -1.77 -11.18
C THR A 312 -30.58 -1.61 -9.69
N VAL A 313 -30.33 -2.66 -8.92
CA VAL A 313 -30.61 -2.70 -7.50
C VAL A 313 -29.33 -2.93 -6.73
N LEU A 314 -29.04 -2.06 -5.76
CA LEU A 314 -27.98 -2.26 -4.78
C LEU A 314 -28.58 -2.81 -3.49
N VAL A 315 -27.97 -3.87 -2.94
CA VAL A 315 -28.32 -4.44 -1.64
C VAL A 315 -27.12 -4.30 -0.71
N VAL A 316 -27.24 -3.54 0.37
CA VAL A 316 -26.13 -3.29 1.31
C VAL A 316 -26.41 -3.95 2.66
N CYS A 317 -25.58 -4.95 2.99
CA CYS A 317 -25.62 -5.68 4.25
C CYS A 317 -24.50 -5.21 5.20
N ASN A 318 -24.69 -5.36 6.51
CA ASN A 318 -23.70 -4.92 7.50
C ASN A 318 -22.59 -5.97 7.75
N THR A 319 -22.81 -7.24 7.42
CA THR A 319 -21.80 -8.30 7.60
C THR A 319 -21.63 -9.13 6.34
N VAL A 320 -20.42 -9.69 6.15
CA VAL A 320 -20.07 -10.56 5.01
C VAL A 320 -20.98 -11.79 4.97
N ASP A 321 -21.27 -12.41 6.12
CA ASP A 321 -22.14 -13.58 6.21
C ASP A 321 -23.58 -13.26 5.78
N ARG A 322 -24.09 -12.09 6.18
CA ARG A 322 -25.41 -11.64 5.73
C ARG A 322 -25.43 -11.35 4.23
N ALA A 323 -24.42 -10.67 3.70
CA ALA A 323 -24.28 -10.43 2.25
C ALA A 323 -24.24 -11.73 1.46
N ARG A 324 -23.46 -12.73 1.89
CA ARG A 324 -23.38 -14.05 1.27
C ARG A 324 -24.72 -14.80 1.33
N THR A 325 -25.42 -14.73 2.46
CA THR A 325 -26.74 -15.35 2.63
C THR A 325 -27.78 -14.73 1.69
N VAL A 326 -27.86 -13.40 1.65
CA VAL A 326 -28.77 -12.66 0.76
C VAL A 326 -28.46 -12.96 -0.70
N HIS A 327 -27.18 -12.93 -1.09
CA HIS A 327 -26.74 -13.29 -2.44
C HIS A 327 -27.18 -14.72 -2.82
N SER A 328 -26.96 -15.71 -1.93
CA SER A 328 -27.39 -17.09 -2.19
C SER A 328 -28.91 -17.22 -2.35
N LEU A 329 -29.71 -16.51 -1.55
CA LEU A 329 -31.17 -16.51 -1.66
C LEU A 329 -31.64 -15.89 -2.98
N ILE A 330 -31.02 -14.80 -3.41
CA ILE A 330 -31.33 -14.14 -4.69
C ILE A 330 -30.91 -15.05 -5.85
N ASP A 331 -29.68 -15.56 -5.85
CA ASP A 331 -29.15 -16.45 -6.92
C ASP A 331 -30.02 -17.70 -7.10
N LYS A 332 -30.46 -18.33 -6.00
CA LYS A 332 -31.37 -19.48 -6.05
C LYS A 332 -32.73 -19.13 -6.67
N ALA A 333 -33.28 -17.95 -6.36
CA ALA A 333 -34.58 -17.51 -6.87
C ALA A 333 -34.51 -17.06 -8.35
N VAL A 334 -33.41 -16.41 -8.74
CA VAL A 334 -33.16 -15.86 -10.08
C VAL A 334 -32.88 -16.97 -11.12
N ARG A 335 -32.67 -18.22 -10.72
CA ARG A 335 -32.71 -19.37 -11.66
C ARG A 335 -34.04 -19.51 -12.42
N THR A 336 -35.09 -18.80 -11.98
CA THR A 336 -36.44 -18.79 -12.59
C THR A 336 -36.83 -17.45 -13.25
N GLU A 337 -36.07 -16.36 -13.04
CA GLU A 337 -36.32 -15.02 -13.58
C GLU A 337 -34.99 -14.42 -14.09
N PRO A 338 -34.88 -13.86 -15.32
CA PRO A 338 -33.60 -13.45 -15.87
C PRO A 338 -33.06 -12.14 -15.26
N ALA A 339 -32.34 -12.21 -14.13
CA ALA A 339 -31.53 -11.12 -13.59
C ALA A 339 -30.05 -11.53 -13.48
N ASP A 340 -29.16 -10.54 -13.53
CA ASP A 340 -27.74 -10.70 -13.26
C ASP A 340 -27.47 -10.40 -11.78
N VAL A 341 -26.77 -11.30 -11.07
CA VAL A 341 -26.53 -11.16 -9.63
C VAL A 341 -25.02 -11.24 -9.36
N ASP A 342 -24.49 -10.23 -8.69
CA ASP A 342 -23.08 -10.15 -8.29
C ASP A 342 -22.95 -9.90 -6.78
N LEU A 343 -21.80 -10.26 -6.20
CA LEU A 343 -21.43 -10.02 -4.79
C LEU A 343 -20.13 -9.20 -4.72
N LEU A 344 -20.13 -8.12 -3.94
CA LEU A 344 -18.94 -7.30 -3.68
C LEU A 344 -18.64 -7.16 -2.19
N ILE A 345 -17.59 -7.84 -1.73
CA ILE A 345 -17.08 -7.78 -0.35
C ILE A 345 -15.63 -7.28 -0.32
N GLY A 346 -15.20 -6.72 0.81
CA GLY A 346 -13.96 -5.95 0.92
C GLY A 346 -12.71 -6.81 0.92
N ARG A 347 -12.85 -8.04 1.40
CA ARG A 347 -11.74 -8.97 1.65
C ARG A 347 -11.51 -9.91 0.49
N SER A 348 -11.09 -9.35 -0.64
CA SER A 348 -10.72 -10.10 -1.85
C SER A 348 -9.29 -9.76 -2.26
N ARG A 349 -8.63 -10.69 -2.97
CA ARG A 349 -7.28 -10.45 -3.50
C ARG A 349 -7.36 -9.41 -4.61
N PRO A 350 -6.44 -8.44 -4.69
CA PRO A 350 -6.39 -7.54 -5.84
C PRO A 350 -6.29 -8.29 -7.17
N ALA A 351 -5.60 -9.44 -7.22
CA ALA A 351 -5.50 -10.27 -8.42
C ALA A 351 -6.85 -10.78 -8.93
N ASP A 352 -7.79 -11.10 -8.04
CA ASP A 352 -9.14 -11.61 -8.37
C ASP A 352 -10.16 -10.49 -8.56
N ARG A 353 -9.89 -9.32 -8.00
CA ARG A 353 -10.89 -8.25 -7.87
C ARG A 353 -11.11 -7.48 -9.17
N ASP A 354 -10.11 -7.35 -10.03
CA ASP A 354 -10.20 -6.51 -11.24
C ASP A 354 -11.37 -6.93 -12.14
N GLU A 355 -11.50 -8.23 -12.44
CA GLU A 355 -12.58 -8.76 -13.28
C GLU A 355 -13.96 -8.52 -12.66
N LEU A 356 -14.06 -8.69 -11.34
CA LEU A 356 -15.29 -8.42 -10.61
C LEU A 356 -15.64 -6.93 -10.66
N VAL A 357 -14.65 -6.05 -10.48
CA VAL A 357 -14.83 -4.60 -10.51
C VAL A 357 -15.20 -4.11 -11.90
N GLU A 358 -14.55 -4.62 -12.96
CA GLU A 358 -14.89 -4.28 -14.35
C GLU A 358 -16.32 -4.69 -14.70
N ARG A 359 -16.73 -5.91 -14.32
CA ARG A 359 -18.11 -6.39 -14.50
C ARG A 359 -19.11 -5.51 -13.74
N ILE A 360 -18.81 -5.16 -12.49
CA ILE A 360 -19.65 -4.27 -11.68
C ILE A 360 -19.69 -2.86 -12.27
N ALA A 361 -18.56 -2.31 -12.72
CA ALA A 361 -18.49 -0.99 -13.32
C ALA A 361 -19.30 -0.91 -14.63
N GLY A 362 -19.25 -1.95 -15.45
CA GLY A 362 -20.05 -2.05 -16.68
C GLY A 362 -21.56 -2.06 -16.42
N ARG A 363 -22.01 -2.68 -15.31
CA ARG A 363 -23.43 -2.84 -14.97
C ARG A 363 -24.00 -1.73 -14.08
N PHE A 364 -23.21 -1.20 -13.15
CA PHE A 364 -23.67 -0.29 -12.09
C PHE A 364 -22.91 1.05 -12.05
N GLY A 365 -21.85 1.21 -12.86
CA GLY A 365 -21.02 2.40 -12.86
C GLY A 365 -21.69 3.62 -13.50
N LEU A 366 -21.07 4.80 -13.35
CA LEU A 366 -21.58 6.09 -13.88
C LEU A 366 -21.74 6.13 -15.40
N ARG A 367 -21.00 5.27 -16.13
CA ARG A 367 -20.99 5.18 -17.60
C ARG A 367 -21.56 3.86 -18.12
N ARG A 368 -22.36 3.16 -17.31
CA ARG A 368 -23.00 1.90 -17.71
C ARG A 368 -23.81 2.06 -19.00
N SER A 369 -23.90 0.99 -19.77
CA SER A 369 -24.70 0.96 -21.02
C SER A 369 -26.12 0.47 -20.73
N PRO A 370 -27.08 0.74 -21.63
CA PRO A 370 -28.41 0.14 -21.57
C PRO A 370 -28.31 -1.40 -21.51
N SER A 371 -29.22 -2.03 -20.75
CA SER A 371 -29.28 -3.49 -20.56
C SER A 371 -30.73 -3.94 -20.61
N GLU A 372 -30.97 -5.11 -21.20
CA GLU A 372 -32.28 -5.75 -21.23
C GLU A 372 -32.58 -6.55 -19.95
N ARG A 373 -31.55 -6.89 -19.16
CA ARG A 373 -31.67 -7.68 -17.92
C ARG A 373 -31.45 -6.81 -16.70
N ALA A 374 -32.30 -7.00 -15.68
CA ALA A 374 -32.13 -6.36 -14.39
C ALA A 374 -30.82 -6.84 -13.75
N SER A 375 -30.13 -5.96 -13.03
CA SER A 375 -28.88 -6.31 -12.33
C SER A 375 -29.01 -6.02 -10.84
N ILE A 376 -28.61 -6.98 -10.01
CA ILE A 376 -28.63 -6.89 -8.56
C ILE A 376 -27.21 -7.06 -8.03
N LEU A 377 -26.71 -6.05 -7.33
CA LEU A 377 -25.43 -6.11 -6.64
C LEU A 377 -25.68 -6.26 -5.14
N VAL A 378 -25.27 -7.38 -4.56
CA VAL A 378 -25.19 -7.52 -3.11
C VAL A 378 -23.81 -7.09 -2.67
N ALA A 379 -23.75 -6.22 -1.66
CA ALA A 379 -22.50 -5.68 -1.16
C ALA A 379 -22.55 -5.51 0.36
N THR A 380 -21.38 -5.40 0.96
CA THR A 380 -21.19 -4.93 2.33
C THR A 380 -20.92 -3.42 2.32
N GLN A 381 -20.26 -2.88 3.35
CA GLN A 381 -19.85 -1.48 3.42
C GLN A 381 -18.84 -1.06 2.32
N THR A 382 -18.39 -2.00 1.49
CA THR A 382 -17.51 -1.76 0.34
C THR A 382 -17.98 -0.67 -0.62
N VAL A 383 -19.30 -0.47 -0.72
CA VAL A 383 -19.90 0.53 -1.61
C VAL A 383 -20.12 1.89 -0.94
N GLU A 384 -19.95 2.00 0.38
CA GLU A 384 -20.11 3.26 1.13
C GLU A 384 -19.06 4.29 0.69
N VAL A 385 -17.85 3.82 0.33
CA VAL A 385 -16.74 4.69 -0.06
C VAL A 385 -16.03 4.07 -1.26
N GLY A 386 -15.75 4.86 -2.30
CA GLY A 386 -14.77 4.48 -3.32
C GLY A 386 -15.23 3.64 -4.50
N VAL A 387 -16.52 3.32 -4.58
CA VAL A 387 -17.11 2.77 -5.79
C VAL A 387 -18.08 3.79 -6.37
N ASN A 388 -17.79 4.24 -7.59
CA ASN A 388 -18.62 5.16 -8.37
C ASN A 388 -19.83 4.47 -8.99
N LEU A 389 -20.75 4.04 -8.12
CA LEU A 389 -22.02 3.42 -8.51
C LEU A 389 -23.10 4.49 -8.64
N ASP A 390 -23.97 4.28 -9.62
CA ASP A 390 -25.23 5.00 -9.75
C ASP A 390 -26.33 3.96 -10.01
N VAL A 391 -27.14 3.69 -8.97
CA VAL A 391 -28.20 2.68 -9.01
C VAL A 391 -29.59 3.31 -8.98
N ASP A 392 -30.57 2.53 -9.41
CA ASP A 392 -31.97 2.94 -9.53
C ASP A 392 -32.77 2.67 -8.26
N ALA A 393 -32.40 1.61 -7.53
CA ALA A 393 -33.01 1.26 -6.27
C ALA A 393 -31.97 0.75 -5.25
N LEU A 394 -32.27 0.95 -3.97
CA LEU A 394 -31.43 0.54 -2.85
C LEU A 394 -32.25 -0.27 -1.84
N VAL A 395 -31.73 -1.41 -1.42
CA VAL A 395 -32.15 -2.12 -0.21
C VAL A 395 -30.96 -2.10 0.73
N THR A 396 -31.13 -1.62 1.95
CA THR A 396 -30.01 -1.53 2.89
C THR A 396 -30.44 -1.92 4.28
N GLU A 397 -29.59 -2.64 5.01
CA GLU A 397 -29.77 -2.77 6.45
C GLU A 397 -29.70 -1.39 7.13
N SER A 398 -30.41 -1.23 8.23
CA SER A 398 -30.21 -0.08 9.12
C SER A 398 -28.74 0.02 9.53
N ALA A 399 -28.21 1.25 9.58
CA ALA A 399 -26.83 1.57 9.94
C ALA A 399 -26.80 2.90 10.70
N SER A 400 -25.62 3.35 11.12
CA SER A 400 -25.46 4.72 11.62
C SER A 400 -25.83 5.75 10.54
N TRP A 401 -26.18 6.97 10.95
CA TRP A 401 -26.64 8.01 10.05
C TRP A 401 -25.63 8.34 8.93
N ASP A 402 -24.36 8.44 9.29
CA ASP A 402 -23.24 8.68 8.38
C ASP A 402 -23.11 7.59 7.32
N ALA A 403 -23.15 6.31 7.71
CA ALA A 403 -23.14 5.19 6.78
C ALA A 403 -24.38 5.19 5.86
N LEU A 404 -25.57 5.44 6.41
CA LEU A 404 -26.81 5.52 5.61
C LEU A 404 -26.74 6.62 4.55
N VAL A 405 -26.25 7.82 4.90
CA VAL A 405 -26.07 8.92 3.94
C VAL A 405 -25.10 8.54 2.82
N GLN A 406 -24.02 7.81 3.13
CA GLN A 406 -23.06 7.34 2.13
C GLN A 406 -23.67 6.31 1.17
N ARG A 407 -24.46 5.36 1.69
CA ARG A 407 -25.22 4.38 0.89
C ARG A 407 -26.23 5.07 -0.02
N LEU A 408 -26.98 6.04 0.50
CA LEU A 408 -27.90 6.88 -0.28
C LEU A 408 -27.16 7.69 -1.36
N GLY A 409 -25.89 8.03 -1.15
CA GLY A 409 -25.04 8.69 -2.15
C GLY A 409 -24.73 7.85 -3.40
N ARG A 410 -25.14 6.58 -3.45
CA ARG A 410 -25.08 5.69 -4.63
C ARG A 410 -26.42 5.56 -5.36
N LEU A 411 -27.52 5.93 -4.71
CA LEU A 411 -28.85 5.93 -5.28
C LEU A 411 -29.08 7.23 -6.06
N ASN A 412 -29.40 7.12 -7.37
CA ASN A 412 -29.62 8.27 -8.26
C ASN A 412 -28.51 9.32 -8.16
N ARG A 413 -27.26 8.86 -8.17
CA ARG A 413 -26.07 9.67 -7.90
C ARG A 413 -25.89 10.80 -8.91
N LEU A 414 -26.24 10.56 -10.18
CA LEU A 414 -26.16 11.56 -11.25
C LEU A 414 -27.44 12.40 -11.41
N GLY A 415 -28.49 12.13 -10.63
CA GLY A 415 -29.79 12.78 -10.80
C GLY A 415 -30.48 12.44 -12.12
N ARG A 416 -30.15 11.30 -12.74
CA ARG A 416 -30.66 10.87 -14.06
C ARG A 416 -31.70 9.76 -13.99
N ALA A 417 -32.25 9.46 -12.82
CA ALA A 417 -33.29 8.44 -12.67
C ALA A 417 -34.48 8.65 -13.63
N GLY A 418 -34.89 9.91 -13.88
CA GLY A 418 -35.98 10.21 -14.82
C GLY A 418 -35.68 9.89 -16.29
N GLU A 419 -34.40 9.75 -16.67
CA GLU A 419 -33.98 9.29 -18.00
C GLU A 419 -34.03 7.76 -18.13
N ARG A 420 -33.90 7.04 -16.99
CA ARG A 420 -33.76 5.58 -16.94
C ARG A 420 -35.06 4.87 -16.56
N ILE A 421 -35.80 5.44 -15.62
CA ILE A 421 -37.02 4.92 -15.05
C ILE A 421 -38.14 5.94 -15.30
N PHE A 422 -38.83 5.80 -16.43
CA PHE A 422 -39.97 6.65 -16.75
C PHE A 422 -41.05 6.52 -15.64
N ASP A 423 -41.58 7.65 -15.18
CA ASP A 423 -42.68 7.75 -14.18
C ASP A 423 -42.35 7.27 -12.75
N ARG A 424 -41.07 7.10 -12.39
CA ARG A 424 -40.68 6.67 -11.04
C ARG A 424 -39.47 7.43 -10.50
N SER A 425 -39.51 7.71 -9.20
CA SER A 425 -38.36 8.21 -8.45
C SER A 425 -37.51 7.07 -7.93
N ALA A 426 -36.21 7.30 -7.76
CA ALA A 426 -35.31 6.35 -7.14
C ALA A 426 -35.68 6.09 -5.68
N THR A 427 -35.75 4.82 -5.28
CA THR A 427 -36.27 4.38 -3.98
C THR A 427 -35.24 3.62 -3.16
N ALA A 428 -35.23 3.85 -1.84
CA ALA A 428 -34.47 3.11 -0.85
C ALA A 428 -35.38 2.46 0.20
N LEU A 429 -35.18 1.18 0.46
CA LEU A 429 -35.79 0.46 1.58
C LEU A 429 -34.73 0.23 2.66
N VAL A 430 -34.97 0.76 3.86
CA VAL A 430 -34.10 0.58 5.03
C VAL A 430 -34.67 -0.53 5.89
N VAL A 431 -34.00 -1.69 5.94
CA VAL A 431 -34.46 -2.88 6.65
C VAL A 431 -33.81 -2.96 8.03
N HIS A 432 -34.61 -3.01 9.08
CA HIS A 432 -34.13 -3.15 10.46
C HIS A 432 -34.49 -4.51 11.02
N ASP A 433 -33.55 -5.20 11.67
CA ASP A 433 -33.73 -6.55 12.19
C ASP A 433 -34.34 -6.60 13.60
N GLY A 434 -34.47 -5.46 14.28
CA GLY A 434 -35.00 -5.36 15.64
C GLY A 434 -34.07 -5.91 16.73
N GLU A 435 -32.82 -6.26 16.41
CA GLU A 435 -31.81 -6.69 17.39
C GLU A 435 -31.21 -5.49 18.12
N PRO A 436 -31.34 -5.34 19.44
CA PRO A 436 -30.71 -4.23 20.16
C PRO A 436 -29.19 -4.25 20.02
N ASP A 437 -28.59 -3.09 19.80
CA ASP A 437 -27.13 -2.93 19.64
C ASP A 437 -26.55 -3.87 18.57
N GLY A 438 -27.28 -4.03 17.47
CA GLY A 438 -26.88 -4.95 16.40
C GLY A 438 -25.49 -4.66 15.81
N PRO A 439 -24.94 -5.62 15.06
CA PRO A 439 -23.52 -5.67 14.73
C PRO A 439 -23.02 -4.44 13.96
N VAL A 440 -21.73 -4.14 14.09
CA VAL A 440 -20.98 -3.05 13.43
C VAL A 440 -21.26 -1.65 13.96
N TYR A 441 -22.53 -1.23 13.97
CA TYR A 441 -22.90 0.16 14.29
C TYR A 441 -23.52 0.34 15.69
N GLY A 442 -23.87 -0.75 16.38
CA GLY A 442 -24.39 -0.75 17.75
C GLY A 442 -25.55 0.22 17.94
N ALA A 443 -25.61 0.89 19.10
CA ALA A 443 -26.65 1.85 19.44
C ALA A 443 -26.88 2.96 18.40
N ALA A 444 -25.85 3.40 17.66
CA ALA A 444 -26.01 4.44 16.63
C ALA A 444 -26.97 4.02 15.52
N ARG A 445 -26.99 2.72 15.20
CA ARG A 445 -27.94 2.10 14.27
C ARG A 445 -29.37 2.25 14.73
N ASP A 446 -29.62 1.92 16.00
CA ASP A 446 -30.95 1.85 16.57
C ASP A 446 -31.52 3.26 16.74
N ARG A 447 -30.71 4.22 17.18
CA ARG A 447 -31.11 5.64 17.24
C ARG A 447 -31.40 6.22 15.86
N THR A 448 -30.62 5.82 14.83
CA THR A 448 -30.88 6.21 13.44
C THR A 448 -32.23 5.66 12.98
N TRP A 449 -32.50 4.38 13.26
CA TRP A 449 -33.78 3.73 12.95
C TRP A 449 -34.97 4.39 13.64
N GLU A 450 -34.87 4.68 14.94
CA GLU A 450 -35.90 5.38 15.70
C GLU A 450 -36.21 6.75 15.10
N HIS A 451 -35.18 7.48 14.68
CA HIS A 451 -35.39 8.79 14.05
C HIS A 451 -36.08 8.68 12.69
N LEU A 452 -35.70 7.70 11.85
CA LEU A 452 -36.41 7.45 10.59
C LEU A 452 -37.89 7.13 10.84
N CYS A 453 -38.19 6.31 11.85
CA CYS A 453 -39.56 5.94 12.20
C CYS A 453 -40.40 7.13 12.72
N ARG A 454 -39.77 8.15 13.31
CA ARG A 454 -40.45 9.40 13.69
C ARG A 454 -40.84 10.25 12.48
N LEU A 455 -40.10 10.15 11.37
CA LEU A 455 -40.38 10.88 10.13
C LEU A 455 -41.40 10.14 9.26
N VAL A 456 -41.29 8.81 9.15
CA VAL A 456 -42.19 7.94 8.39
C VAL A 456 -42.39 6.61 9.14
N PRO A 457 -43.64 6.18 9.43
CA PRO A 457 -43.88 4.92 10.13
C PRO A 457 -43.38 3.70 9.36
N ALA A 458 -42.72 2.77 10.05
CA ALA A 458 -42.26 1.51 9.47
C ALA A 458 -43.40 0.49 9.28
N VAL A 459 -43.25 -0.38 8.28
CA VAL A 459 -44.13 -1.55 8.07
C VAL A 459 -43.35 -2.85 8.24
N SER A 460 -44.02 -3.94 8.58
CA SER A 460 -43.40 -5.28 8.68
C SER A 460 -43.68 -6.17 7.47
N ASP A 461 -44.69 -5.85 6.66
CA ASP A 461 -45.03 -6.56 5.44
C ASP A 461 -44.63 -5.72 4.22
N LEU A 462 -43.76 -6.29 3.39
CA LEU A 462 -43.34 -5.66 2.14
C LEU A 462 -44.56 -5.36 1.25
N ALA A 463 -45.59 -6.20 1.24
CA ALA A 463 -46.79 -6.02 0.42
C ALA A 463 -47.61 -4.77 0.79
N ALA A 464 -47.44 -4.22 2.00
CA ALA A 464 -48.13 -3.01 2.45
C ALA A 464 -47.57 -1.72 1.81
N ILE A 465 -46.42 -1.79 1.12
CA ILE A 465 -45.84 -0.65 0.40
C ILE A 465 -46.49 -0.56 -0.98
N ASP A 466 -47.30 0.46 -1.22
CA ASP A 466 -47.94 0.77 -2.51
C ASP A 466 -47.72 2.22 -2.97
N ASP A 467 -48.38 2.64 -4.05
CA ASP A 467 -48.24 3.98 -4.63
C ASP A 467 -48.77 5.12 -3.73
N THR A 468 -49.59 4.81 -2.72
CA THR A 468 -50.13 5.77 -1.74
C THR A 468 -49.23 5.97 -0.52
N THR A 469 -48.20 5.14 -0.39
CA THR A 469 -47.22 5.21 0.71
C THR A 469 -46.56 6.59 0.75
N ALA A 470 -46.46 7.18 1.95
CA ALA A 470 -45.70 8.40 2.17
C ALA A 470 -44.20 8.09 2.26
N TRP A 471 -43.39 8.70 1.40
CA TRP A 471 -41.94 8.49 1.36
C TRP A 471 -41.19 9.73 1.86
N LEU A 472 -40.05 9.51 2.51
CA LEU A 472 -39.15 10.59 2.91
C LEU A 472 -38.26 11.01 1.73
N ASP A 473 -38.17 12.31 1.41
CA ASP A 473 -37.14 12.80 0.48
C ASP A 473 -35.79 12.93 1.19
N MET A 474 -34.80 12.24 0.63
CA MET A 474 -33.40 12.24 1.05
C MET A 474 -32.47 12.61 -0.11
N SER A 475 -32.91 13.56 -0.95
CA SER A 475 -32.00 14.30 -1.85
C SER A 475 -30.79 14.87 -1.08
N PRO A 476 -29.63 15.09 -1.72
CA PRO A 476 -28.46 15.63 -1.00
C PRO A 476 -28.74 16.92 -0.23
N GLN A 477 -29.62 17.78 -0.77
CA GLN A 477 -30.08 18.99 -0.07
C GLN A 477 -30.96 18.66 1.15
N ALA A 478 -31.96 17.79 1.01
CA ALA A 478 -32.84 17.39 2.10
C ALA A 478 -32.05 16.70 3.25
N VAL A 479 -31.14 15.79 2.90
CA VAL A 479 -30.28 15.08 3.85
C VAL A 479 -29.48 16.03 4.73
N ARG A 480 -28.94 17.13 4.19
CA ARG A 480 -28.20 18.11 5.00
C ARG A 480 -29.08 18.82 6.01
N THR A 481 -30.31 19.14 5.62
CA THR A 481 -31.31 19.75 6.51
C THR A 481 -31.66 18.80 7.65
N VAL A 482 -31.92 17.54 7.34
CA VAL A 482 -32.19 16.51 8.36
C VAL A 482 -30.96 16.30 9.26
N THR A 483 -29.77 16.16 8.67
CA THR A 483 -28.50 15.96 9.40
C THR A 483 -28.24 17.07 10.42
N ALA A 484 -28.55 18.32 10.07
CA ALA A 484 -28.36 19.47 10.95
C ALA A 484 -29.29 19.46 12.18
N SER A 485 -30.39 18.69 12.14
CA SER A 485 -31.37 18.55 13.23
C SER A 485 -31.15 17.31 14.10
N LEU A 486 -30.24 16.41 13.72
CA LEU A 486 -30.00 15.16 14.41
C LEU A 486 -29.06 15.31 15.61
N PRO A 487 -29.29 14.57 16.71
CA PRO A 487 -28.36 14.50 17.82
C PRO A 487 -27.04 13.83 17.42
N SER A 488 -25.99 13.99 18.22
CA SER A 488 -24.64 13.50 17.90
C SER A 488 -24.51 11.96 17.99
N ASP A 489 -25.39 11.32 18.74
CA ASP A 489 -25.37 9.90 19.05
C ASP A 489 -25.91 8.98 17.95
N VAL A 490 -26.48 9.52 16.86
CA VAL A 490 -26.87 8.72 15.67
C VAL A 490 -25.70 8.45 14.71
N ALA A 491 -24.55 9.08 14.92
CA ALA A 491 -23.32 8.73 14.18
C ALA A 491 -22.59 7.58 14.87
N ALA A 492 -21.72 6.89 14.14
CA ALA A 492 -20.81 5.93 14.73
C ALA A 492 -20.07 6.54 15.95
N PRO A 493 -19.96 5.80 17.08
CA PRO A 493 -19.29 6.30 18.26
C PRO A 493 -17.82 6.60 17.94
N ARG A 494 -17.29 7.68 18.52
CA ARG A 494 -15.86 7.96 18.43
C ARG A 494 -15.13 7.02 19.40
N PRO A 495 -14.12 6.27 18.94
CA PRO A 495 -13.35 5.42 19.82
C PRO A 495 -12.47 6.29 20.72
N ASP A 496 -12.27 5.85 21.96
CA ASP A 496 -11.35 6.50 22.89
C ASP A 496 -9.90 6.31 22.41
N VAL A 497 -9.09 7.36 22.42
CA VAL A 497 -7.69 7.31 21.96
C VAL A 497 -6.76 7.41 23.17
N PRO A 498 -5.68 6.61 23.25
CA PRO A 498 -4.69 6.76 24.31
C PRO A 498 -4.06 8.16 24.27
N VAL A 499 -3.81 8.74 25.45
CA VAL A 499 -3.03 9.99 25.53
C VAL A 499 -1.61 9.72 25.08
N LEU A 500 -1.21 10.31 23.95
CA LEU A 500 0.17 10.23 23.48
C LEU A 500 1.11 10.90 24.49
N GLN A 501 2.06 10.15 25.04
CA GLN A 501 3.08 10.67 25.95
C GLN A 501 4.39 10.92 25.19
N VAL A 502 5.14 11.95 25.58
CA VAL A 502 6.45 12.27 24.96
C VAL A 502 7.42 11.08 25.04
N PRO A 503 7.54 10.34 26.16
CA PRO A 503 8.37 9.13 26.22
C PRO A 503 7.97 8.03 25.24
N THR A 504 6.68 7.87 24.94
CA THR A 504 6.20 6.90 23.93
C THR A 504 6.69 7.30 22.54
N LEU A 505 6.57 8.59 22.21
CA LEU A 505 7.10 9.12 20.95
C LEU A 505 8.63 8.97 20.87
N ASP A 506 9.36 9.23 21.96
CA ASP A 506 10.82 9.05 22.03
C ASP A 506 11.25 7.59 21.91
N ALA A 507 10.41 6.65 22.34
CA ALA A 507 10.63 5.22 22.13
C ALA A 507 10.44 4.86 20.66
N TRP A 508 9.41 5.39 19.99
CA TRP A 508 9.16 5.12 18.58
C TRP A 508 10.22 5.69 17.64
N VAL A 509 10.79 6.86 17.96
CA VAL A 509 11.87 7.43 17.14
C VAL A 509 13.14 6.56 17.14
N ARG A 510 13.29 5.67 18.12
CA ARG A 510 14.35 4.64 18.16
C ARG A 510 13.97 3.49 17.23
N THR A 511 14.53 3.52 16.03
CA THR A 511 14.17 2.59 14.94
C THR A 511 15.19 1.47 14.76
N ALA A 512 16.42 1.64 15.26
CA ALA A 512 17.49 0.66 15.11
C ALA A 512 18.51 0.78 16.26
N PRO A 513 18.47 -0.14 17.25
CA PRO A 513 17.43 -1.15 17.47
C PRO A 513 16.13 -0.52 18.00
N ALA A 514 14.99 -1.17 17.73
CA ALA A 514 13.74 -0.84 18.40
C ALA A 514 13.82 -1.22 19.91
N PRO A 515 13.11 -0.51 20.81
CA PRO A 515 13.06 -0.86 22.23
C PRO A 515 12.44 -2.24 22.48
N LEU A 516 12.85 -2.96 23.53
CA LEU A 516 12.29 -4.27 23.89
C LEU A 516 10.80 -4.19 24.29
N GLY A 517 10.37 -3.09 24.91
CA GLY A 517 8.97 -2.80 25.26
C GLY A 517 8.32 -1.83 24.27
N ASP A 518 8.35 -2.17 22.98
CA ASP A 518 7.83 -1.31 21.91
C ASP A 518 6.30 -1.22 21.96
N THR A 519 5.76 -0.03 22.25
CA THR A 519 4.32 0.15 22.37
C THR A 519 3.64 -0.04 21.01
N PRO A 520 2.60 -0.87 20.89
CA PRO A 520 1.85 -1.02 19.65
C PRO A 520 1.23 0.31 19.19
N VAL A 521 1.22 0.55 17.87
CA VAL A 521 0.70 1.81 17.30
C VAL A 521 -0.78 1.74 16.91
N ASP A 522 -1.35 0.54 16.77
CA ASP A 522 -2.72 0.30 16.29
C ASP A 522 -3.77 1.07 17.10
N VAL A 523 -3.67 1.08 18.42
CA VAL A 523 -4.58 1.83 19.32
C VAL A 523 -4.51 3.35 19.10
N PHE A 524 -3.44 3.88 18.54
CA PHE A 524 -3.32 5.30 18.17
C PHE A 524 -3.86 5.59 16.77
N LEU A 525 -4.06 4.57 15.95
CA LEU A 525 -4.61 4.69 14.60
C LEU A 525 -6.13 4.51 14.62
N HIS A 526 -6.62 3.58 15.45
CA HIS A 526 -8.01 3.13 15.46
C HIS A 526 -8.74 3.39 16.78
N GLY A 527 -8.02 3.56 17.90
CA GLY A 527 -8.58 3.78 19.24
C GLY A 527 -8.78 2.48 20.04
N PHE A 528 -9.33 2.58 21.25
CA PHE A 528 -9.67 1.43 22.09
C PHE A 528 -10.96 0.76 21.62
N GLY A 529 -11.02 -0.57 21.76
CA GLY A 529 -12.22 -1.35 21.43
C GLY A 529 -12.50 -1.52 19.94
N THR A 530 -11.66 -0.96 19.06
CA THR A 530 -11.63 -1.27 17.64
C THR A 530 -10.82 -2.53 17.39
N GLY A 531 -11.21 -3.37 16.42
CA GLY A 531 -10.53 -4.64 16.12
C GLY A 531 -9.01 -4.48 15.93
N ALA A 532 -8.23 -5.50 16.33
CA ALA A 532 -6.78 -5.50 16.16
C ALA A 532 -6.38 -5.44 14.67
N ALA A 533 -5.19 -4.92 14.37
CA ALA A 533 -4.64 -4.87 13.01
C ALA A 533 -4.78 -6.23 12.30
N GLY A 534 -5.33 -6.19 11.08
CA GLY A 534 -5.57 -7.39 10.29
C GLY A 534 -4.28 -8.14 9.95
N VAL A 535 -4.41 -9.43 9.68
CA VAL A 535 -3.32 -10.31 9.26
C VAL A 535 -3.36 -10.46 7.75
N GLN A 536 -2.22 -10.34 7.08
CA GLN A 536 -2.11 -10.54 5.64
C GLN A 536 -1.98 -12.02 5.32
N VAL A 537 -2.88 -12.55 4.51
CA VAL A 537 -2.98 -13.98 4.19
C VAL A 537 -2.73 -14.17 2.69
N ALA A 538 -1.71 -14.94 2.33
CA ALA A 538 -1.49 -15.43 0.98
C ALA A 538 -1.76 -16.95 0.92
N TRP A 539 -2.04 -17.45 -0.28
CA TRP A 539 -2.17 -18.88 -0.53
C TRP A 539 -1.08 -19.35 -1.47
N ARG A 540 -0.52 -20.53 -1.19
CA ARG A 540 0.59 -21.10 -1.95
C ARG A 540 0.38 -22.60 -2.18
N ASP A 541 0.50 -23.02 -3.44
CA ASP A 541 0.55 -24.44 -3.79
C ASP A 541 1.95 -25.02 -3.52
N GLY A 542 2.01 -26.32 -3.22
CA GLY A 542 3.26 -27.05 -2.97
C GLY A 542 3.78 -27.00 -1.53
N LEU A 543 2.99 -26.48 -0.57
CA LEU A 543 3.35 -26.47 0.86
C LEU A 543 2.91 -27.71 1.65
N LEU A 544 2.01 -28.53 1.10
CA LEU A 544 1.60 -29.82 1.69
C LEU A 544 2.08 -30.94 0.77
N ILE A 545 2.51 -32.05 1.37
CA ILE A 545 2.90 -33.28 0.67
C ILE A 545 1.66 -34.19 0.66
N ASP A 546 1.39 -34.88 -0.45
CA ASP A 546 0.19 -35.72 -0.63
C ASP A 546 0.19 -37.03 0.19
N ASP A 547 1.25 -37.30 0.98
CA ASP A 547 1.31 -38.47 1.87
C ASP A 547 0.78 -38.10 3.27
N PRO A 548 -0.33 -38.69 3.74
CA PRO A 548 -0.89 -38.44 5.08
C PRO A 548 0.05 -38.81 6.24
N LEU A 549 1.09 -39.62 5.99
CA LEU A 549 2.11 -40.01 6.97
C LEU A 549 3.30 -39.02 7.02
N ASP A 550 3.42 -38.12 6.04
CA ASP A 550 4.37 -37.00 5.99
C ASP A 550 3.61 -35.66 6.19
N ASP A 551 2.61 -35.65 7.08
CA ASP A 551 2.00 -34.39 7.47
C ASP A 551 3.08 -33.54 8.17
N PRO A 552 3.50 -32.37 7.62
CA PRO A 552 4.60 -31.58 8.19
C PRO A 552 4.30 -31.06 9.62
N PHE A 553 3.12 -31.33 10.14
CA PHE A 553 2.67 -30.96 11.49
C PHE A 553 3.02 -32.00 12.56
N GLU A 554 3.40 -33.24 12.21
CA GLU A 554 3.91 -34.23 13.19
C GLU A 554 5.45 -34.19 13.32
N ASP A 555 6.17 -33.89 12.23
CA ASP A 555 7.64 -33.85 12.21
C ASP A 555 8.17 -32.42 12.11
N SER A 556 8.50 -31.84 13.27
CA SER A 556 9.13 -30.52 13.46
C SER A 556 10.57 -30.41 12.90
N THR A 557 10.84 -30.93 11.71
CA THR A 557 12.18 -30.94 11.12
C THR A 557 12.52 -29.61 10.44
N ASP A 558 13.75 -29.12 10.66
CA ASP A 558 14.33 -27.91 10.03
C ASP A 558 14.19 -27.94 8.49
N THR A 559 14.19 -29.14 7.89
CA THR A 559 14.11 -29.39 6.45
C THR A 559 12.83 -28.86 5.79
N SER A 560 11.66 -29.04 6.41
CA SER A 560 10.37 -28.56 5.84
C SER A 560 10.31 -27.03 5.82
N THR A 561 10.88 -26.39 6.84
CA THR A 561 10.99 -24.94 6.95
C THR A 561 11.99 -24.39 5.93
N ARG A 562 13.13 -25.04 5.73
CA ARG A 562 14.12 -24.67 4.69
C ARG A 562 13.54 -24.75 3.29
N ALA A 563 12.85 -25.84 2.95
CA ALA A 563 12.20 -26.01 1.65
C ALA A 563 11.14 -24.92 1.38
N ALA A 564 10.31 -24.61 2.38
CA ALA A 564 9.35 -23.52 2.30
C ALA A 564 10.03 -22.15 2.13
N ASN A 565 11.13 -21.90 2.84
CA ASN A 565 11.91 -20.66 2.70
C ASN A 565 12.56 -20.54 1.31
N LEU A 566 13.08 -21.62 0.73
CA LEU A 566 13.61 -21.63 -0.64
C LEU A 566 12.52 -21.32 -1.66
N LEU A 567 11.36 -21.99 -1.55
CA LEU A 567 10.19 -21.76 -2.39
C LEU A 567 9.74 -20.30 -2.36
N LEU A 568 9.56 -19.75 -1.15
CA LEU A 568 9.06 -18.40 -0.94
C LEU A 568 10.12 -17.32 -1.21
N SER A 569 11.41 -17.66 -1.17
CA SER A 569 12.50 -16.76 -1.59
C SER A 569 12.53 -16.61 -3.12
N ALA A 570 12.31 -17.70 -3.85
CA ALA A 570 12.26 -17.67 -5.31
C ALA A 570 10.93 -17.12 -5.84
N MET A 571 9.85 -17.32 -5.10
CA MET A 571 8.51 -16.83 -5.41
C MET A 571 7.98 -15.95 -4.27
N PRO A 572 8.52 -14.74 -4.12
CA PRO A 572 8.16 -13.87 -3.01
C PRO A 572 6.67 -13.53 -3.05
N ILE A 573 6.07 -13.51 -1.86
CA ILE A 573 4.67 -13.12 -1.71
C ILE A 573 4.51 -11.66 -2.11
N ARG A 574 3.49 -11.38 -2.93
CA ARG A 574 3.18 -10.02 -3.43
C ARG A 574 1.83 -9.53 -2.88
N THR A 575 1.63 -8.22 -2.86
CA THR A 575 0.33 -7.65 -2.42
C THR A 575 -0.86 -8.15 -3.23
N ALA A 576 -0.66 -8.34 -4.54
CA ALA A 576 -1.75 -8.72 -5.44
C ALA A 576 -2.36 -10.11 -5.12
N GLU A 577 -1.62 -10.98 -4.44
CA GLU A 577 -2.05 -12.33 -4.05
C GLU A 577 -2.50 -12.46 -2.59
N GLN A 578 -2.46 -11.37 -1.82
CA GLN A 578 -2.82 -11.36 -0.39
C GLN A 578 -4.27 -10.88 -0.17
N VAL A 579 -4.89 -11.41 0.89
CA VAL A 579 -6.11 -10.90 1.51
C VAL A 579 -5.84 -10.61 2.97
N GLU A 580 -6.27 -9.45 3.44
CA GLU A 580 -6.20 -9.14 4.85
C GLU A 580 -7.47 -9.58 5.58
N VAL A 581 -7.28 -10.30 6.68
CA VAL A 581 -8.35 -10.90 7.50
C VAL A 581 -8.17 -10.44 8.95
N PRO A 582 -9.24 -10.04 9.68
CA PRO A 582 -9.14 -9.65 11.08
C PRO A 582 -8.51 -10.74 11.93
N PHE A 583 -7.67 -10.31 12.85
CA PHE A 583 -6.88 -11.19 13.70
C PHE A 583 -7.73 -12.25 14.42
N VAL A 584 -8.84 -11.85 15.05
CA VAL A 584 -9.72 -12.79 15.78
C VAL A 584 -10.37 -13.79 14.84
N ALA A 585 -10.90 -13.33 13.70
CA ALA A 585 -11.53 -14.18 12.70
C ALA A 585 -10.56 -15.23 12.16
N LEU A 586 -9.33 -14.82 11.83
CA LEU A 586 -8.29 -15.71 11.32
C LEU A 586 -7.80 -16.70 12.38
N ARG A 587 -7.62 -16.23 13.62
CA ARG A 587 -7.21 -17.10 14.75
C ARG A 587 -8.23 -18.20 15.01
N GLN A 588 -9.53 -17.87 15.02
CA GLN A 588 -10.59 -18.87 15.18
C GLN A 588 -10.66 -19.83 13.99
N TRP A 589 -10.51 -19.30 12.77
CA TRP A 589 -10.44 -20.11 11.56
C TRP A 589 -9.28 -21.12 11.64
N MET A 590 -8.09 -20.68 12.03
CA MET A 590 -6.91 -21.53 12.23
C MET A 590 -7.08 -22.57 13.34
N ALA A 591 -7.78 -22.22 14.41
CA ALA A 591 -8.10 -23.12 15.52
C ALA A 591 -9.30 -24.05 15.25
N GLY A 592 -9.85 -24.04 14.04
CA GLY A 592 -10.95 -24.92 13.63
C GLY A 592 -12.35 -24.53 14.15
N PHE A 593 -12.50 -23.32 14.70
CA PHE A 593 -13.78 -22.82 15.20
C PHE A 593 -14.58 -22.06 14.13
N ALA A 594 -15.90 -22.03 14.31
CA ALA A 594 -16.80 -21.20 13.54
C ALA A 594 -16.38 -19.73 13.66
N VAL A 595 -16.19 -19.06 12.52
CA VAL A 595 -15.71 -17.67 12.47
C VAL A 595 -16.88 -16.74 12.79
N PRO A 596 -16.70 -15.72 13.67
CA PRO A 596 -17.74 -14.76 13.98
C PRO A 596 -18.09 -13.93 12.75
N PRO A 597 -19.28 -13.30 12.71
CA PRO A 597 -19.64 -12.44 11.61
C PRO A 597 -18.61 -11.32 11.45
N VAL A 598 -18.26 -11.01 10.20
CA VAL A 598 -17.24 -9.99 9.94
C VAL A 598 -17.72 -8.87 9.03
N ALA A 599 -17.24 -7.66 9.31
CA ALA A 599 -17.57 -6.43 8.60
C ALA A 599 -16.40 -5.87 7.80
N ASP A 600 -16.65 -5.08 6.77
CA ASP A 600 -15.60 -4.45 5.97
C ASP A 600 -15.20 -3.04 6.48
N VAL A 601 -15.48 -2.75 7.75
CA VAL A 601 -15.04 -1.55 8.47
C VAL A 601 -13.83 -1.93 9.32
N GLU A 602 -12.71 -1.20 9.20
CA GLU A 602 -11.48 -1.49 9.97
C GLU A 602 -11.69 -1.27 11.47
N SER A 603 -12.47 -0.25 11.84
CA SER A 603 -12.81 0.10 13.22
C SER A 603 -13.98 -0.69 13.82
N ALA A 604 -14.56 -1.67 13.11
CA ALA A 604 -15.64 -2.47 13.69
C ALA A 604 -15.14 -3.26 14.92
N PRO A 605 -15.94 -3.32 16.00
CA PRO A 605 -15.60 -4.16 17.15
C PRO A 605 -15.63 -5.63 16.76
N ASP A 606 -14.75 -6.43 17.37
CA ASP A 606 -14.80 -7.89 17.22
C ASP A 606 -16.10 -8.43 17.86
N ILE A 607 -16.83 -9.26 17.11
CA ILE A 607 -18.08 -9.88 17.59
C ILE A 607 -17.72 -11.16 18.34
N ASP A 608 -17.95 -11.18 19.64
CA ASP A 608 -17.66 -12.34 20.48
C ASP A 608 -18.78 -13.39 20.36
N VAL A 609 -18.44 -14.57 19.87
CA VAL A 609 -19.38 -15.69 19.68
C VAL A 609 -18.78 -16.93 20.35
N ARG A 610 -19.61 -17.73 21.04
CA ARG A 610 -19.15 -18.98 21.65
C ARG A 610 -18.54 -19.89 20.57
N PRO A 611 -17.29 -20.35 20.74
CA PRO A 611 -16.61 -21.13 19.72
C PRO A 611 -17.30 -22.49 19.54
N GLN A 612 -17.76 -22.76 18.33
CA GLN A 612 -18.23 -24.09 17.90
C GLN A 612 -17.17 -24.68 16.98
N GLN A 613 -16.65 -25.86 17.29
CA GLN A 613 -15.69 -26.53 16.42
C GLN A 613 -16.39 -27.00 15.14
N VAL A 614 -15.84 -26.62 13.99
CA VAL A 614 -16.40 -26.94 12.66
C VAL A 614 -15.41 -27.68 11.77
N ARG A 615 -14.12 -27.71 12.14
CA ARG A 615 -13.05 -28.46 11.49
C ARG A 615 -11.85 -28.64 12.44
N ASP A 616 -10.84 -29.37 11.98
CA ASP A 616 -9.56 -29.51 12.68
C ASP A 616 -8.74 -28.21 12.59
N ASP A 617 -7.89 -27.97 13.59
CA ASP A 617 -6.92 -26.89 13.56
C ASP A 617 -5.77 -27.20 12.59
N PHE A 618 -5.03 -26.18 12.18
CA PHE A 618 -3.90 -26.32 11.27
C PHE A 618 -2.90 -25.18 11.45
N GLN A 619 -1.67 -25.42 11.00
CA GLN A 619 -0.59 -24.44 11.03
C GLN A 619 -0.45 -23.70 9.69
N VAL A 620 0.19 -22.55 9.76
CA VAL A 620 0.49 -21.66 8.62
C VAL A 620 1.94 -21.20 8.72
N LEU A 621 2.53 -20.76 7.61
CA LEU A 621 3.84 -20.09 7.65
C LEU A 621 3.65 -18.62 8.00
N ALA A 622 4.44 -18.09 8.92
CA ALA A 622 4.50 -16.67 9.23
C ALA A 622 5.92 -16.14 9.07
N TRP A 623 6.05 -14.90 8.58
CA TRP A 623 7.34 -14.23 8.50
C TRP A 623 7.78 -13.73 9.89
N ARG A 624 8.95 -14.15 10.36
CA ARG A 624 9.51 -13.84 11.69
C ARG A 624 10.99 -13.52 11.62
N ASP A 625 11.47 -12.72 12.56
CA ASP A 625 12.90 -12.66 12.89
C ASP A 625 13.27 -13.96 13.62
N ILE A 626 13.95 -14.88 12.92
CA ILE A 626 14.35 -16.19 13.45
C ILE A 626 15.64 -15.98 14.25
N ALA A 627 15.54 -15.94 15.57
CA ALA A 627 16.73 -16.20 16.39
C ALA A 627 17.21 -17.60 16.06
N SER A 628 18.46 -17.76 15.62
CA SER A 628 19.03 -19.06 15.22
C SER A 628 18.88 -20.08 16.35
N ALA A 629 17.83 -20.90 16.28
CA ALA A 629 17.56 -21.95 17.24
C ALA A 629 18.47 -23.12 16.89
N GLY A 630 19.65 -23.22 17.52
CA GLY A 630 20.53 -24.35 17.24
C GLY A 630 21.97 -24.31 17.70
N SER A 631 22.36 -23.57 18.75
CA SER A 631 23.48 -24.01 19.59
C SER A 631 23.46 -23.24 20.91
N ALA A 632 23.59 -23.94 22.04
CA ALA A 632 23.89 -23.33 23.33
C ALA A 632 25.37 -22.90 23.40
N SER A 633 25.92 -22.30 22.32
CA SER A 633 27.27 -21.76 22.29
C SER A 633 27.26 -20.32 21.75
N THR A 634 27.82 -19.43 22.58
CA THR A 634 28.11 -18.01 22.34
C THR A 634 26.92 -17.10 21.97
N ALA A 635 26.57 -16.22 22.93
CA ALA A 635 25.75 -15.04 22.69
C ALA A 635 26.36 -14.22 21.52
N GLY A 636 25.71 -14.22 20.35
CA GLY A 636 26.26 -13.54 19.19
C GLY A 636 25.54 -13.70 17.86
N ASP A 637 24.69 -14.71 17.64
CA ASP A 637 23.99 -14.86 16.36
C ASP A 637 22.72 -13.99 16.31
N ALA A 638 22.69 -13.05 15.37
CA ALA A 638 21.58 -12.15 15.09
C ALA A 638 20.47 -12.94 14.43
N ALA A 639 19.23 -12.61 14.80
CA ALA A 639 18.07 -13.23 14.21
C ALA A 639 18.02 -12.93 12.70
N THR A 640 18.00 -13.96 11.85
CA THR A 640 17.74 -13.82 10.41
C THR A 640 16.24 -13.89 10.17
N ALA A 641 15.67 -12.94 9.44
CA ALA A 641 14.25 -12.99 9.12
C ALA A 641 13.93 -14.12 8.13
N GLY A 642 12.88 -14.91 8.39
CA GLY A 642 12.47 -16.03 7.56
C GLY A 642 11.05 -16.53 7.87
N TRP A 643 10.56 -17.45 7.05
CA TRP A 643 9.26 -18.10 7.23
C TRP A 643 9.36 -19.22 8.26
N VAL A 644 8.44 -19.26 9.21
CA VAL A 644 8.34 -20.32 10.22
C VAL A 644 6.90 -20.79 10.38
N TRP A 645 6.71 -22.09 10.65
CA TRP A 645 5.40 -22.64 10.94
C TRP A 645 4.88 -22.16 12.30
N ILE A 646 3.63 -21.72 12.35
CA ILE A 646 2.96 -21.25 13.56
C ILE A 646 1.56 -21.85 13.70
N SER A 647 1.14 -22.09 14.94
CA SER A 647 -0.24 -22.43 15.28
C SER A 647 -1.11 -21.18 15.51
N ALA A 648 -2.43 -21.38 15.68
CA ALA A 648 -3.36 -20.30 16.00
C ALA A 648 -2.97 -19.52 17.28
N ALA A 649 -2.38 -20.18 18.27
CA ALA A 649 -1.95 -19.55 19.53
C ALA A 649 -0.73 -18.63 19.35
N GLN A 650 0.06 -18.83 18.30
CA GLN A 650 1.29 -18.09 18.01
C GLN A 650 1.10 -16.94 17.01
N LEU A 651 -0.12 -16.78 16.47
CA LEU A 651 -0.48 -15.69 15.56
C LEU A 651 -0.44 -14.34 16.30
N ARG A 652 0.05 -13.29 15.62
CA ARG A 652 0.08 -11.91 16.14
C ARG A 652 -0.65 -10.95 15.16
N PRO A 653 -1.26 -9.85 15.66
CA PRO A 653 -1.81 -8.81 14.79
C PRO A 653 -0.75 -8.26 13.83
N GLY A 654 -1.14 -7.97 12.58
CA GLY A 654 -0.23 -7.47 11.54
C GLY A 654 0.72 -8.50 10.92
N ASP A 655 0.64 -9.78 11.31
CA ASP A 655 1.45 -10.84 10.71
C ASP A 655 1.22 -10.95 9.19
N GLN A 656 2.27 -11.35 8.47
CA GLN A 656 2.17 -11.84 7.10
C GLN A 656 2.29 -13.36 7.14
N ILE A 657 1.25 -14.04 6.67
CA ILE A 657 1.17 -15.49 6.66
C ILE A 657 0.94 -16.07 5.26
N VAL A 658 1.39 -17.31 5.07
CA VAL A 658 1.11 -18.12 3.90
C VAL A 658 0.38 -19.39 4.33
N VAL A 659 -0.79 -19.58 3.74
CA VAL A 659 -1.66 -20.72 3.95
C VAL A 659 -1.52 -21.68 2.77
N PRO A 660 -1.42 -23.00 3.00
CA PRO A 660 -1.50 -23.95 1.90
C PRO A 660 -2.84 -23.86 1.16
N SER A 661 -2.80 -23.78 -0.17
CA SER A 661 -3.99 -23.61 -1.03
C SER A 661 -5.12 -24.63 -0.76
N ALA A 662 -4.77 -25.86 -0.35
CA ALA A 662 -5.74 -26.93 -0.06
C ALA A 662 -6.59 -26.67 1.20
N ARG A 663 -6.20 -25.74 2.09
CA ARG A 663 -6.93 -25.42 3.33
C ARG A 663 -8.19 -24.56 3.10
N GLY A 664 -8.42 -24.09 1.88
CA GLY A 664 -9.59 -23.30 1.52
C GLY A 664 -9.60 -21.90 2.14
N GLY A 665 -10.80 -21.40 2.46
CA GLY A 665 -11.00 -20.09 3.12
C GLY A 665 -11.20 -18.90 2.18
N LEU A 666 -11.08 -19.10 0.86
CA LEU A 666 -11.24 -18.05 -0.14
C LEU A 666 -12.01 -18.57 -1.36
N ASP A 667 -12.92 -17.75 -1.89
CA ASP A 667 -13.62 -18.00 -3.16
C ASP A 667 -13.47 -16.81 -4.12
N ARG A 668 -14.13 -16.88 -5.28
CA ARG A 668 -14.07 -15.84 -6.32
C ARG A 668 -14.56 -14.45 -5.87
N TYR A 669 -15.30 -14.35 -4.77
CA TYR A 669 -15.77 -13.08 -4.22
C TYR A 669 -14.89 -12.58 -3.06
N GLY A 670 -14.04 -13.45 -2.50
CA GLY A 670 -13.10 -13.12 -1.42
C GLY A 670 -13.18 -14.09 -0.25
N TRP A 671 -12.91 -13.58 0.96
CA TRP A 671 -12.88 -14.34 2.22
C TRP A 671 -14.18 -15.12 2.43
N CYS A 672 -14.04 -16.43 2.56
CA CYS A 672 -15.13 -17.38 2.70
C CYS A 672 -14.66 -18.50 3.65
N PRO A 673 -14.72 -18.28 4.98
CA PRO A 673 -14.10 -19.18 5.94
C PRO A 673 -14.68 -20.60 5.91
N THR A 674 -15.91 -20.73 5.42
CA THR A 674 -16.63 -22.01 5.24
C THR A 674 -16.28 -22.74 3.94
N SER A 675 -15.55 -22.11 3.02
CA SER A 675 -15.13 -22.74 1.77
C SER A 675 -14.00 -23.73 2.02
N LEU A 676 -14.22 -24.99 1.65
CA LEU A 676 -13.21 -26.05 1.66
C LEU A 676 -12.58 -26.28 0.27
N THR A 677 -13.00 -25.50 -0.73
CA THR A 677 -12.46 -25.61 -2.09
C THR A 677 -11.02 -25.11 -2.11
N ARG A 678 -10.13 -25.84 -2.80
CA ARG A 678 -8.74 -25.41 -3.01
C ARG A 678 -8.71 -24.00 -3.61
N VAL A 679 -7.94 -23.12 -2.97
CA VAL A 679 -7.77 -21.73 -3.42
C VAL A 679 -6.77 -21.69 -4.56
N SER A 680 -7.12 -21.03 -5.67
CA SER A 680 -6.19 -20.84 -6.79
C SER A 680 -5.00 -19.99 -6.37
N ASP A 681 -3.77 -20.47 -6.55
CA ASP A 681 -2.56 -19.68 -6.32
C ASP A 681 -2.40 -18.60 -7.42
N ARG A 682 -2.13 -17.36 -7.02
CA ARG A 682 -2.08 -16.18 -7.90
C ARG A 682 -0.67 -15.62 -8.12
N CYS A 683 0.37 -16.38 -7.77
CA CYS A 683 1.77 -15.99 -7.91
C CYS A 683 2.14 -15.47 -9.30
N GLU A 684 1.83 -16.23 -10.35
CA GLU A 684 2.20 -15.87 -11.72
C GLU A 684 1.52 -14.56 -12.16
N VAL A 685 0.22 -14.41 -11.88
CA VAL A 685 -0.52 -13.19 -12.18
C VAL A 685 0.11 -11.99 -11.47
N ALA A 686 0.42 -12.13 -10.19
CA ALA A 686 1.07 -11.07 -9.41
C ALA A 686 2.48 -10.75 -9.94
N ALA A 687 3.23 -11.76 -10.37
CA ALA A 687 4.57 -11.62 -10.91
C ALA A 687 4.60 -10.84 -12.23
N PHE A 688 3.75 -11.22 -13.19
CA PHE A 688 3.61 -10.52 -14.47
C PHE A 688 3.20 -9.06 -14.27
N ARG A 689 2.23 -8.78 -13.39
CA ARG A 689 1.79 -7.42 -13.07
C ARG A 689 2.88 -6.56 -12.42
N SER A 690 3.84 -7.18 -11.73
CA SER A 690 4.98 -6.49 -11.11
C SER A 690 6.13 -6.18 -12.08
N GLY A 691 6.01 -6.56 -13.36
CA GLY A 691 7.10 -6.43 -14.35
C GLY A 691 8.26 -7.41 -14.11
N ARG A 692 8.07 -8.40 -13.22
CA ARG A 692 9.01 -9.50 -12.93
C ARG A 692 8.30 -10.83 -13.19
N PRO A 693 8.01 -11.15 -14.46
CA PRO A 693 7.29 -12.36 -14.84
C PRO A 693 8.03 -13.62 -14.38
N LEU A 694 7.22 -14.64 -14.09
CA LEU A 694 7.60 -15.92 -13.50
C LEU A 694 6.55 -16.94 -13.92
N LEU A 695 6.97 -18.15 -14.24
CA LEU A 695 6.09 -19.29 -14.49
C LEU A 695 6.64 -20.54 -13.80
N ARG A 696 5.83 -21.19 -12.95
CA ARG A 696 6.18 -22.50 -12.38
C ARG A 696 5.98 -23.59 -13.41
N ILE A 697 7.02 -24.39 -13.64
CA ILE A 697 6.94 -25.59 -14.45
C ILE A 697 6.63 -26.76 -13.53
N THR A 698 5.35 -27.10 -13.46
CA THR A 698 4.83 -28.24 -12.71
C THR A 698 4.30 -29.30 -13.68
N THR A 699 4.13 -30.54 -13.21
CA THR A 699 3.61 -31.63 -14.05
C THR A 699 2.18 -31.38 -14.53
N ASP A 700 1.41 -30.51 -13.86
CA ASP A 700 0.06 -30.07 -14.23
C ASP A 700 0.03 -28.74 -15.01
N LEU A 701 1.19 -28.22 -15.48
CA LEU A 701 1.26 -26.92 -16.18
C LEU A 701 0.31 -26.83 -17.40
N ALA A 702 0.20 -27.91 -18.18
CA ALA A 702 -0.69 -27.92 -19.35
C ALA A 702 -2.16 -27.71 -18.95
N ASP A 703 -2.61 -28.34 -17.86
CA ASP A 703 -3.97 -28.19 -17.33
C ASP A 703 -4.18 -26.78 -16.75
N ARG A 704 -3.16 -26.23 -16.06
CA ARG A 704 -3.18 -24.86 -15.54
C ARG A 704 -3.29 -23.82 -16.65
N LEU A 705 -2.65 -24.05 -17.80
CA LEU A 705 -2.76 -23.21 -18.99
C LEU A 705 -4.05 -23.47 -19.80
N GLY A 706 -4.84 -24.50 -19.46
CA GLY A 706 -6.04 -24.87 -20.22
C GLY A 706 -5.73 -25.46 -21.60
N ILE A 707 -4.52 -25.97 -21.81
CA ILE A 707 -4.10 -26.60 -23.06
C ILE A 707 -4.69 -28.01 -23.11
N THR A 708 -5.38 -28.32 -24.20
CA THR A 708 -6.07 -29.61 -24.39
C THR A 708 -5.61 -30.29 -25.69
N GLY A 709 -6.10 -31.50 -25.96
CA GLY A 709 -5.84 -32.19 -27.22
C GLY A 709 -4.37 -32.64 -27.41
N PRO A 710 -3.89 -32.72 -28.68
CA PRO A 710 -2.52 -33.15 -29.00
C PRO A 710 -1.44 -32.26 -28.38
N ASP A 711 -1.68 -30.94 -28.33
CA ASP A 711 -0.76 -29.95 -27.77
C ASP A 711 -0.48 -30.20 -26.27
N ARG A 712 -1.49 -30.70 -25.54
CA ARG A 712 -1.32 -31.11 -24.12
C ARG A 712 -0.30 -32.25 -23.98
N VAL A 713 -0.34 -33.24 -24.88
CA VAL A 713 0.56 -34.39 -24.84
C VAL A 713 1.98 -33.93 -25.15
N THR A 714 2.17 -33.13 -26.20
CA THR A 714 3.48 -32.60 -26.58
C THR A 714 4.10 -31.75 -25.47
N LEU A 715 3.33 -30.86 -24.85
CA LEU A 715 3.82 -30.07 -23.72
C LEU A 715 4.15 -30.95 -22.51
N GLN A 716 3.32 -31.96 -22.22
CA GLN A 716 3.55 -32.88 -21.11
C GLN A 716 4.83 -33.70 -21.29
N ASP A 717 5.13 -34.14 -22.51
CA ASP A 717 6.35 -34.88 -22.83
C ASP A 717 7.59 -34.02 -22.61
N ALA A 718 7.57 -32.76 -23.09
CA ALA A 718 8.66 -31.80 -22.86
C ALA A 718 8.87 -31.50 -21.36
N ILE A 719 7.79 -31.39 -20.58
CA ILE A 719 7.89 -31.25 -19.11
C ILE A 719 8.53 -32.48 -18.49
N ASN A 720 8.10 -33.69 -18.88
CA ASN A 720 8.65 -34.93 -18.37
C ASN A 720 10.15 -35.08 -18.70
N ASP A 721 10.58 -34.64 -19.88
CA ASP A 721 11.99 -34.64 -20.28
C ASP A 721 12.84 -33.68 -19.45
N LEU A 722 12.31 -32.48 -19.14
CA LEU A 722 12.98 -31.56 -18.21
C LEU A 722 13.16 -32.20 -16.83
N TYR A 723 12.13 -32.86 -16.29
CA TYR A 723 12.21 -33.52 -14.98
C TYR A 723 13.11 -34.75 -14.95
N ARG A 724 13.47 -35.32 -16.11
CA ARG A 724 14.47 -36.40 -16.24
C ARG A 724 15.90 -35.85 -16.38
N SER A 725 16.07 -34.57 -16.72
CA SER A 725 17.38 -33.93 -16.87
C SER A 725 18.05 -33.63 -15.53
N SER A 726 19.39 -33.45 -15.51
CA SER A 726 20.10 -33.09 -14.28
C SER A 726 19.78 -31.66 -13.86
N ALA A 727 19.48 -31.45 -12.58
CA ALA A 727 19.24 -30.13 -12.01
C ALA A 727 20.50 -29.22 -12.02
N ASP A 728 21.68 -29.81 -12.19
CA ASP A 728 22.97 -29.11 -12.18
C ASP A 728 23.22 -28.28 -13.46
N ASP A 729 22.42 -28.49 -14.52
CA ASP A 729 22.53 -27.74 -15.77
C ASP A 729 21.16 -27.20 -16.24
N PRO A 730 20.69 -26.08 -15.65
CA PRO A 730 19.44 -25.44 -16.04
C PRO A 730 19.46 -24.83 -17.46
N ALA A 731 20.60 -24.81 -18.14
CA ALA A 731 20.75 -24.39 -19.54
C ALA A 731 20.74 -25.60 -20.52
N SER A 732 20.19 -26.74 -20.10
CA SER A 732 20.14 -27.96 -20.92
C SER A 732 19.24 -27.82 -22.16
N GLU A 733 19.51 -28.65 -23.18
CA GLU A 733 18.67 -28.79 -24.39
C GLU A 733 17.18 -29.04 -24.05
N ALA A 734 16.90 -29.72 -22.93
CA ALA A 734 15.53 -29.99 -22.46
C ALA A 734 14.80 -28.71 -22.03
N ALA A 735 15.50 -27.75 -21.41
CA ALA A 735 14.92 -26.48 -21.01
C ALA A 735 14.60 -25.60 -22.23
N GLU A 736 15.49 -25.54 -23.22
CA GLU A 736 15.25 -24.85 -24.49
C GLU A 736 14.09 -25.48 -25.27
N HIS A 737 14.05 -26.81 -25.35
CA HIS A 737 12.97 -27.54 -26.01
C HIS A 737 11.60 -27.27 -25.34
N LEU A 738 11.55 -27.22 -24.01
CA LEU A 738 10.32 -26.87 -23.29
C LEU A 738 9.85 -25.45 -23.61
N ILE A 739 10.77 -24.47 -23.62
CA ILE A 739 10.42 -23.07 -23.93
C ILE A 739 9.85 -22.95 -25.35
N GLN A 740 10.50 -23.60 -26.33
CA GLN A 740 10.04 -23.62 -27.72
C GLN A 740 8.68 -24.31 -27.87
N THR A 741 8.49 -25.43 -27.18
CA THR A 741 7.22 -26.18 -27.18
C THR A 741 6.09 -25.38 -26.53
N LEU A 742 6.36 -24.71 -25.41
CA LEU A 742 5.42 -23.82 -24.74
C LEU A 742 5.02 -22.64 -25.64
N GLN A 743 5.98 -22.03 -26.33
CA GLN A 743 5.71 -20.94 -27.27
C GLN A 743 4.87 -21.41 -28.47
N ALA A 744 5.18 -22.58 -29.04
CA ALA A 744 4.43 -23.16 -30.15
C ALA A 744 2.98 -23.49 -29.74
N THR A 745 2.79 -24.16 -28.61
CA THR A 745 1.44 -24.56 -28.12
C THR A 745 0.57 -23.35 -27.77
N LEU A 746 1.14 -22.26 -27.27
CA LEU A 746 0.39 -21.02 -27.00
C LEU A 746 0.07 -20.19 -28.25
N THR A 747 0.66 -20.51 -29.40
CA THR A 747 0.44 -19.81 -30.69
C THR A 747 -0.43 -20.60 -31.68
N THR A 748 -0.83 -21.84 -31.38
CA THR A 748 -1.70 -22.66 -32.26
C THR A 748 -3.17 -22.20 -32.25
N ALA A 749 -3.96 -22.65 -33.24
CA ALA A 749 -5.38 -22.35 -33.35
C ALA A 749 -6.24 -22.91 -32.18
N ASP A 750 -5.85 -24.06 -31.60
CA ASP A 750 -6.48 -24.63 -30.40
C ASP A 750 -6.08 -23.85 -29.12
N GLY A 751 -4.82 -23.38 -29.04
CA GLY A 751 -4.39 -22.40 -28.02
C GLY A 751 -5.10 -21.05 -28.15
N ALA A 752 -5.45 -20.64 -29.38
CA ALA A 752 -6.24 -19.47 -29.68
C ALA A 752 -7.74 -19.65 -29.40
N GLU A 753 -8.29 -20.87 -29.49
CA GLU A 753 -9.67 -21.18 -29.08
C GLU A 753 -9.83 -21.20 -27.55
N ALA A 754 -8.84 -21.72 -26.81
CA ALA A 754 -8.75 -21.49 -25.35
C ALA A 754 -8.65 -19.99 -25.02
N ALA A 755 -7.91 -19.21 -25.83
CA ALA A 755 -7.83 -17.75 -25.75
C ALA A 755 -9.10 -17.01 -26.21
N SER A 756 -10.01 -17.66 -26.96
CA SER A 756 -11.24 -17.05 -27.48
C SER A 756 -12.29 -16.78 -26.40
N THR A 757 -12.10 -17.38 -25.20
CA THR A 757 -12.95 -17.15 -24.01
C THR A 757 -12.43 -16.05 -23.08
N GLY A 758 -11.23 -15.51 -23.32
CA GLY A 758 -10.55 -14.58 -22.42
C GLY A 758 -9.25 -15.16 -21.82
N ARG A 759 -8.86 -14.70 -20.63
CA ARG A 759 -7.66 -15.12 -19.89
C ARG A 759 -7.62 -16.65 -19.70
N LEU A 760 -6.42 -17.24 -19.70
CA LEU A 760 -6.15 -18.65 -19.37
C LEU A 760 -6.57 -18.94 -17.91
N PRO A 761 -6.75 -20.22 -17.49
CA PRO A 761 -7.17 -20.57 -16.13
C PRO A 761 -6.22 -20.04 -15.04
N ILE A 762 -4.92 -19.92 -15.33
CA ILE A 762 -3.96 -19.26 -14.44
C ILE A 762 -4.19 -17.75 -14.25
N GLY A 763 -5.03 -17.12 -15.06
CA GLY A 763 -5.38 -15.68 -15.00
C GLY A 763 -4.50 -14.76 -15.84
N LEU A 764 -3.63 -15.31 -16.70
CA LEU A 764 -2.82 -14.60 -17.70
C LEU A 764 -3.39 -14.81 -19.10
N THR A 765 -3.01 -13.98 -20.07
CA THR A 765 -3.33 -14.22 -21.49
C THR A 765 -2.19 -14.98 -22.17
N ALA A 766 -2.49 -15.76 -23.22
CA ALA A 766 -1.47 -16.41 -24.04
C ALA A 766 -0.49 -15.38 -24.64
N ALA A 767 -1.02 -14.24 -25.12
CA ALA A 767 -0.21 -13.15 -25.68
C ALA A 767 0.82 -12.59 -24.68
N GLN A 768 0.43 -12.40 -23.42
CA GLN A 768 1.35 -11.94 -22.36
C GLN A 768 2.50 -12.92 -22.12
N ILE A 769 2.20 -14.22 -22.12
CA ILE A 769 3.22 -15.25 -21.89
C ILE A 769 4.15 -15.32 -23.10
N VAL A 770 3.61 -15.38 -24.32
CA VAL A 770 4.40 -15.45 -25.56
C VAL A 770 5.32 -14.23 -25.69
N ALA A 771 4.79 -13.01 -25.53
CA ALA A 771 5.59 -11.79 -25.60
C ALA A 771 6.71 -11.75 -24.55
N TRP A 772 6.51 -12.38 -23.39
CA TRP A 772 7.54 -12.53 -22.38
C TRP A 772 8.58 -13.59 -22.77
N LEU A 773 8.15 -14.75 -23.29
CA LEU A 773 9.06 -15.79 -23.77
C LEU A 773 10.03 -15.24 -24.84
N ASP A 774 9.56 -14.33 -25.70
CA ASP A 774 10.38 -13.65 -26.71
C ASP A 774 11.50 -12.78 -26.11
N THR A 775 11.44 -12.44 -24.82
CA THR A 775 12.50 -11.66 -24.15
C THR A 775 13.66 -12.52 -23.64
N GLY A 776 13.59 -13.85 -23.81
CA GLY A 776 14.62 -14.80 -23.40
C GLY A 776 14.67 -15.02 -21.88
N PRO A 777 13.61 -15.58 -21.27
CA PRO A 777 13.63 -15.94 -19.86
C PRO A 777 14.59 -17.11 -19.59
N GLN A 778 15.04 -17.23 -18.35
CA GLN A 778 15.97 -18.24 -17.86
C GLN A 778 15.24 -19.28 -17.02
N MET A 779 15.69 -20.52 -17.11
CA MET A 779 15.23 -21.61 -16.26
C MET A 779 16.03 -21.64 -14.96
N LEU A 780 15.36 -21.91 -13.84
CA LEU A 780 15.94 -22.05 -12.51
C LEU A 780 15.44 -23.34 -11.86
N ALA A 781 16.35 -24.17 -11.37
CA ALA A 781 16.03 -25.33 -10.55
C ALA A 781 16.10 -24.96 -9.06
N LEU A 782 15.09 -25.37 -8.28
CA LEU A 782 15.07 -25.24 -6.82
C LEU A 782 15.08 -26.62 -6.18
N GLY A 783 16.14 -26.97 -5.45
CA GLY A 783 16.29 -28.24 -4.74
C GLY A 783 17.32 -28.13 -3.62
N ASP A 784 17.32 -29.10 -2.71
CA ASP A 784 18.25 -29.16 -1.57
C ASP A 784 19.58 -29.79 -2.02
N GLU A 785 20.68 -29.02 -1.97
CA GLU A 785 22.02 -29.49 -2.38
C GLU A 785 22.56 -30.63 -1.49
N ASP A 786 21.97 -30.85 -0.29
CA ASP A 786 22.50 -31.76 0.73
C ASP A 786 21.99 -33.22 0.66
N ARG A 787 21.21 -33.63 -0.35
CA ARG A 787 20.63 -35.00 -0.42
C ARG A 787 21.46 -36.05 -1.17
N ALA A 788 22.71 -35.76 -1.51
CA ALA A 788 23.59 -36.72 -2.19
C ALA A 788 24.18 -37.85 -1.30
N ALA A 789 23.74 -38.01 -0.04
CA ALA A 789 24.24 -39.08 0.83
C ALA A 789 23.13 -39.77 1.65
N VAL A 790 22.74 -40.99 1.26
CA VAL A 790 22.78 -42.24 2.06
C VAL A 790 21.90 -43.34 1.44
N VAL A 791 22.62 -44.42 1.12
CA VAL A 791 22.27 -45.84 0.91
C VAL A 791 21.01 -46.34 1.64
N GLY A 792 20.07 -46.96 0.89
CA GLY A 792 19.13 -47.94 1.44
C GLY A 792 17.66 -47.82 1.03
N GLY A 793 17.30 -48.27 -0.18
CA GLY A 793 16.04 -48.99 -0.42
C GLY A 793 14.68 -48.29 -0.27
N PHE A 794 14.59 -46.98 -0.02
CA PHE A 794 13.32 -46.24 -0.03
C PHE A 794 13.34 -45.14 -1.12
N ARG A 795 12.28 -45.07 -1.94
CA ARG A 795 12.11 -44.02 -2.96
C ARG A 795 11.83 -42.68 -2.26
N SER A 796 12.78 -41.75 -2.32
CA SER A 796 12.55 -40.35 -1.98
C SER A 796 11.73 -39.68 -3.11
N PRO A 797 10.73 -38.85 -2.83
CA PRO A 797 10.11 -38.03 -3.86
C PRO A 797 11.11 -36.95 -4.27
N THR A 798 11.51 -37.01 -5.55
CA THR A 798 12.12 -35.93 -6.32
C THR A 798 11.25 -34.68 -6.22
N THR A 799 11.75 -33.58 -5.68
CA THR A 799 11.03 -32.30 -5.79
C THR A 799 12.00 -31.18 -6.10
N VAL A 800 12.70 -31.32 -7.23
CA VAL A 800 13.26 -30.14 -7.90
C VAL A 800 12.08 -29.39 -8.49
N LEU A 801 11.83 -28.16 -8.02
CA LEU A 801 10.85 -27.27 -8.64
C LEU A 801 11.55 -26.45 -9.72
N TRP A 802 11.06 -26.53 -10.95
CA TRP A 802 11.56 -25.75 -12.07
C TRP A 802 10.76 -24.46 -12.24
N LEU A 803 11.48 -23.34 -12.36
CA LEU A 803 10.92 -22.00 -12.54
C LEU A 803 11.47 -21.36 -13.80
N LEU A 804 10.60 -20.81 -14.64
CA LEU A 804 10.97 -19.90 -15.70
C LEU A 804 10.87 -18.46 -15.17
N THR A 805 11.95 -17.67 -15.26
CA THR A 805 12.08 -16.34 -14.66
C THR A 805 13.01 -15.43 -15.48
N GLY A 806 13.03 -14.12 -15.23
CA GLY A 806 13.82 -13.15 -16.02
C GLY A 806 13.02 -12.50 -17.15
N GLY A 807 13.66 -11.73 -18.04
CA GLY A 807 12.97 -10.98 -19.09
C GLY A 807 12.17 -9.75 -18.59
N ARG A 808 11.59 -8.94 -19.50
CA ARG A 808 10.67 -7.84 -19.17
C ARG A 808 9.32 -8.08 -19.87
N ALA A 809 8.21 -7.90 -19.17
CA ALA A 809 6.89 -7.98 -19.81
C ALA A 809 6.67 -6.77 -20.74
N ALA A 810 6.16 -6.99 -21.95
CA ALA A 810 5.96 -5.97 -22.99
C ALA A 810 4.82 -4.97 -22.66
N ASP A 811 3.88 -5.33 -21.79
CA ASP A 811 2.62 -4.59 -21.53
C ASP A 811 2.65 -3.68 -20.28
N GLY A 812 3.83 -3.36 -19.74
CA GLY A 812 3.92 -2.33 -18.70
C GLY A 812 3.56 -0.96 -19.30
N ASP A 813 2.46 -0.34 -18.84
CA ASP A 813 2.11 1.05 -19.20
C ASP A 813 3.36 1.94 -19.09
N PRO A 814 3.84 2.58 -20.18
CA PRO A 814 5.00 3.46 -20.15
C PRO A 814 4.78 4.70 -19.25
N GLY A 815 3.54 4.92 -18.78
CA GLY A 815 3.17 5.87 -17.72
C GLY A 815 3.61 5.43 -16.31
N GLN A 816 3.63 4.13 -16.06
CA GLN A 816 4.00 3.46 -14.82
C GLN A 816 5.32 2.69 -14.99
N ASP A 817 6.40 3.36 -15.39
CA ASP A 817 7.71 2.85 -14.99
C ASP A 817 7.72 2.83 -13.46
N PRO A 818 7.64 1.68 -12.77
CA PRO A 818 8.05 1.68 -11.38
C PRO A 818 9.50 2.19 -11.40
N PRO A 819 9.88 3.14 -10.52
CA PRO A 819 11.28 3.46 -10.37
C PRO A 819 12.04 2.14 -10.24
N ARG A 820 13.14 2.01 -10.99
CA ARG A 820 14.04 0.85 -10.94
C ARG A 820 14.17 0.49 -9.46
N VAL A 821 13.85 -0.76 -9.11
CA VAL A 821 14.02 -1.28 -7.75
C VAL A 821 15.41 -1.93 -7.69
N PRO A 822 16.49 -1.23 -7.28
CA PRO A 822 17.54 -1.88 -6.52
C PRO A 822 16.92 -2.36 -5.21
N GLY A 823 17.15 -3.63 -4.88
CA GLY A 823 16.78 -4.17 -3.57
C GLY A 823 15.29 -4.54 -3.41
N VAL A 824 14.96 -5.80 -3.72
CA VAL A 824 14.33 -6.57 -2.62
C VAL A 824 15.42 -6.53 -1.54
N GLU A 825 15.17 -5.87 -0.41
CA GLU A 825 16.10 -5.80 0.74
C GLU A 825 16.31 -7.24 1.26
N GLY A 826 17.05 -8.02 0.50
CA GLY A 826 17.54 -9.32 0.88
C GLY A 826 18.72 -9.08 1.78
N ASP A 827 18.44 -8.96 3.07
CA ASP A 827 19.41 -9.01 4.15
C ASP A 827 20.64 -8.10 3.92
N ASP A 828 20.46 -6.78 4.01
CA ASP A 828 21.55 -5.78 4.09
C ASP A 828 22.35 -5.88 5.43
N ASP A 829 22.49 -7.08 5.97
CA ASP A 829 23.57 -7.44 6.89
C ASP A 829 24.91 -7.64 6.14
N HIS A 830 24.89 -7.49 4.81
CA HIS A 830 26.06 -7.59 3.96
C HIS A 830 26.55 -6.22 3.48
N VAL A 831 27.78 -5.95 3.87
CA VAL A 831 28.48 -4.67 3.97
C VAL A 831 28.72 -3.90 2.65
N ALA A 832 28.23 -4.36 1.49
CA ALA A 832 28.22 -3.56 0.25
C ALA A 832 27.11 -3.91 -0.77
N GLY A 833 25.86 -4.05 -0.31
CA GLY A 833 24.72 -4.41 -1.18
C GLY A 833 24.18 -3.31 -2.12
N SER A 834 24.72 -2.09 -2.16
CA SER A 834 23.99 -0.94 -2.74
C SER A 834 24.25 -0.64 -4.23
N SER A 835 24.58 -1.60 -5.10
CA SER A 835 24.76 -1.29 -6.54
C SER A 835 24.30 -2.40 -7.50
N VAL A 836 23.65 -1.99 -8.59
CA VAL A 836 23.38 -2.83 -9.79
C VAL A 836 24.37 -2.49 -10.91
N SER A 837 25.22 -1.47 -10.72
CA SER A 837 26.30 -1.12 -11.66
C SER A 837 27.44 -2.12 -11.51
N THR A 838 27.85 -2.73 -12.63
CA THR A 838 29.03 -3.60 -12.73
C THR A 838 30.33 -2.82 -12.87
N THR A 839 30.29 -1.48 -12.82
CA THR A 839 31.46 -0.61 -12.97
C THR A 839 31.99 -0.23 -11.59
N PRO A 840 33.28 -0.52 -11.28
CA PRO A 840 33.92 -0.05 -10.05
C PRO A 840 33.93 1.48 -9.98
N VAL A 841 33.68 2.05 -8.80
CA VAL A 841 33.70 3.50 -8.57
C VAL A 841 34.65 3.82 -7.42
N GLY A 842 35.55 4.79 -7.64
CA GLY A 842 36.49 5.29 -6.63
C GLY A 842 35.79 6.00 -5.47
N LEU A 843 36.40 5.93 -4.28
CA LEU A 843 35.84 6.45 -3.04
C LEU A 843 35.59 7.96 -3.09
N ASP A 844 36.59 8.72 -3.56
CA ASP A 844 36.51 10.19 -3.62
C ASP A 844 35.53 10.67 -4.69
N GLN A 845 35.50 10.00 -5.86
CA GLN A 845 34.54 10.27 -6.92
C GLN A 845 33.11 10.08 -6.42
N HIS A 846 32.83 8.95 -5.77
CA HIS A 846 31.51 8.66 -5.21
C HIS A 846 31.12 9.67 -4.13
N GLY A 847 32.01 9.94 -3.17
CA GLY A 847 31.77 10.92 -2.11
C GLY A 847 31.44 12.32 -2.66
N HIS A 848 32.15 12.76 -3.71
CA HIS A 848 31.86 14.04 -4.38
C HIS A 848 30.48 14.04 -5.06
N ALA A 849 30.13 12.98 -5.80
CA ALA A 849 28.83 12.87 -6.47
C ALA A 849 27.66 12.88 -5.46
N VAL A 850 27.79 12.12 -4.35
CA VAL A 850 26.81 12.09 -3.26
C VAL A 850 26.71 13.47 -2.58
N GLY A 851 27.84 14.13 -2.33
CA GLY A 851 27.88 15.48 -1.80
C GLY A 851 27.18 16.52 -2.68
N GLN A 852 27.37 16.46 -4.00
CA GLN A 852 26.70 17.35 -4.96
C GLN A 852 25.19 17.12 -4.98
N ARG A 853 24.74 15.85 -4.97
CA ARG A 853 23.32 15.51 -4.89
C ARG A 853 22.69 15.97 -3.57
N ALA A 854 23.40 15.81 -2.45
CA ALA A 854 22.95 16.30 -1.16
C ALA A 854 22.85 17.83 -1.12
N ALA A 855 23.79 18.54 -1.76
CA ALA A 855 23.75 20.00 -1.91
C ALA A 855 22.52 20.47 -2.70
N ALA A 856 22.25 19.80 -3.83
CA ALA A 856 21.07 20.06 -4.66
C ALA A 856 19.76 19.89 -3.86
N ILE A 857 19.63 18.79 -3.11
CA ILE A 857 18.45 18.52 -2.28
C ILE A 857 18.33 19.56 -1.14
N ALA A 858 19.43 19.88 -0.45
CA ALA A 858 19.43 20.87 0.63
C ALA A 858 19.05 22.27 0.14
N ALA A 859 19.54 22.66 -1.05
CA ALA A 859 19.18 23.92 -1.71
C ALA A 859 17.70 23.94 -2.12
N ALA A 860 17.20 22.85 -2.71
CA ALA A 860 15.79 22.70 -3.07
C ALA A 860 14.87 22.81 -1.85
N LEU A 861 15.27 22.23 -0.72
CA LEU A 861 14.57 22.35 0.57
C LEU A 861 14.80 23.70 1.28
N ARG A 862 15.67 24.55 0.73
CA ARG A 862 16.04 25.88 1.27
C ARG A 862 16.54 25.81 2.71
N LEU A 863 17.39 24.83 3.00
CA LEU A 863 18.01 24.69 4.31
C LEU A 863 19.05 25.80 4.57
N PRO A 864 19.27 26.22 5.83
CA PRO A 864 20.25 27.25 6.15
C PRO A 864 21.67 26.84 5.71
N PRO A 865 22.54 27.79 5.32
CA PRO A 865 23.87 27.49 4.79
C PRO A 865 24.72 26.58 5.68
N ASP A 866 24.74 26.81 6.99
CA ASP A 866 25.53 26.02 7.95
C ASP A 866 25.06 24.56 8.03
N LEU A 867 23.73 24.37 7.91
CA LEU A 867 23.12 23.05 7.92
C LEU A 867 23.34 22.33 6.58
N ALA A 868 23.18 23.04 5.46
CA ALA A 868 23.47 22.53 4.13
C ALA A 868 24.93 22.08 4.03
N ARG A 869 25.87 22.88 4.57
CA ARG A 869 27.29 22.48 4.67
C ARG A 869 27.47 21.19 5.47
N THR A 870 26.85 21.10 6.64
CA THR A 870 26.93 19.90 7.50
C THR A 870 26.42 18.64 6.77
N ILE A 871 25.33 18.77 6.02
CA ILE A 871 24.77 17.67 5.20
C ILE A 871 25.71 17.28 4.06
N VAL A 872 26.28 18.27 3.36
CA VAL A 872 27.20 18.03 2.23
C VAL A 872 28.49 17.37 2.70
N ASP A 873 29.05 17.84 3.81
CA ASP A 873 30.25 17.25 4.42
C ASP A 873 29.95 15.82 4.91
N ALA A 874 28.80 15.58 5.54
CA ALA A 874 28.37 14.23 5.91
C ALA A 874 28.22 13.31 4.70
N ALA A 875 27.61 13.80 3.63
CA ALA A 875 27.42 13.07 2.38
C ALA A 875 28.76 12.75 1.68
N ARG A 876 29.73 13.67 1.70
CA ARG A 876 31.07 13.43 1.15
C ARG A 876 31.85 12.39 1.94
N TRP A 877 31.72 12.41 3.25
CA TRP A 877 32.56 11.61 4.14
C TRP A 877 31.86 10.36 4.71
N HIS A 878 30.63 10.04 4.30
CA HIS A 878 29.88 8.92 4.88
C HIS A 878 30.58 7.56 4.70
N ASP A 879 31.31 7.41 3.60
CA ASP A 879 31.92 6.16 3.15
C ASP A 879 33.42 6.04 3.46
N VAL A 880 34.07 7.04 4.07
CA VAL A 880 35.54 7.05 4.26
C VAL A 880 36.07 5.87 5.10
N GLY A 881 35.23 5.28 5.95
CA GLY A 881 35.54 4.05 6.68
C GLY A 881 35.77 2.83 5.78
N LYS A 882 35.37 2.88 4.51
CA LYS A 882 35.70 1.85 3.51
C LYS A 882 37.20 1.80 3.21
N ALA A 883 37.98 2.80 3.59
CA ALA A 883 39.44 2.76 3.53
C ALA A 883 40.07 1.69 4.45
N GLU A 884 39.28 1.01 5.28
CA GLU A 884 39.77 -0.14 6.05
C GLU A 884 40.34 -1.23 5.11
N PRO A 885 41.56 -1.72 5.34
CA PRO A 885 42.24 -2.61 4.40
C PRO A 885 41.47 -3.88 4.03
N ARG A 886 40.85 -4.56 4.99
CA ARG A 886 40.05 -5.78 4.74
C ARG A 886 38.78 -5.45 3.98
N PHE A 887 38.17 -4.29 4.22
CA PHE A 887 37.04 -3.81 3.44
C PHE A 887 37.40 -3.62 1.96
N GLN A 888 38.58 -3.04 1.68
CA GLN A 888 39.05 -2.92 0.29
C GLN A 888 39.31 -4.29 -0.35
N ILE A 889 39.93 -5.23 0.36
CA ILE A 889 40.09 -6.62 -0.12
C ILE A 889 38.72 -7.21 -0.51
N MET A 890 37.69 -7.00 0.31
CA MET A 890 36.33 -7.46 0.00
C MET A 890 35.77 -6.79 -1.27
N LEU A 891 35.94 -5.48 -1.46
CA LEU A 891 35.49 -4.78 -2.67
C LEU A 891 36.23 -5.23 -3.94
N HIS A 892 37.46 -5.71 -3.81
CA HIS A 892 38.24 -6.33 -4.89
C HIS A 892 38.06 -7.86 -4.97
N ASN A 893 36.86 -8.37 -4.68
CA ASN A 893 36.51 -9.79 -4.80
C ASN A 893 37.38 -10.75 -3.96
N GLY A 894 37.89 -10.27 -2.83
CA GLY A 894 38.76 -11.04 -1.94
C GLY A 894 40.22 -11.11 -2.38
N ASP A 895 40.64 -10.34 -3.40
CA ASP A 895 42.02 -10.30 -3.88
C ASP A 895 42.83 -9.21 -3.16
N SER A 896 43.73 -9.63 -2.28
CA SER A 896 44.59 -8.73 -1.51
C SER A 896 45.65 -8.03 -2.34
N LEU A 897 46.15 -8.63 -3.42
CA LEU A 897 47.17 -8.02 -4.27
C LEU A 897 46.54 -6.92 -5.12
N THR A 898 45.38 -7.20 -5.71
CA THR A 898 44.63 -6.20 -6.49
C THR A 898 44.21 -5.01 -5.62
N ALA A 899 43.76 -5.26 -4.39
CA ALA A 899 43.44 -4.18 -3.45
C ALA A 899 44.67 -3.33 -3.06
N ALA A 900 45.84 -3.96 -2.86
CA ALA A 900 47.06 -3.25 -2.48
C ALA A 900 47.68 -2.44 -3.64
N LEU A 901 47.46 -2.88 -4.89
CA LEU A 901 47.94 -2.20 -6.10
C LEU A 901 46.95 -1.16 -6.65
N ALA A 902 45.74 -1.08 -6.09
CA ALA A 902 44.74 -0.11 -6.51
C ALA A 902 45.26 1.32 -6.25
N ALA A 903 45.22 2.17 -7.28
CA ALA A 903 45.67 3.55 -7.17
C ALA A 903 44.79 4.38 -6.20
N GLU A 904 43.51 4.04 -6.12
CA GLU A 904 42.53 4.70 -5.26
C GLU A 904 41.63 3.65 -4.59
N PRO A 905 41.22 3.85 -3.33
CA PRO A 905 40.23 3.00 -2.68
C PRO A 905 38.89 3.02 -3.42
N LEU A 906 38.19 1.91 -3.45
CA LEU A 906 36.85 1.81 -4.03
C LEU A 906 35.76 2.16 -3.01
N ALA A 907 34.71 2.84 -3.48
CA ALA A 907 33.43 2.95 -2.76
C ALA A 907 32.50 1.77 -3.10
N LYS A 908 32.47 1.36 -4.37
CA LYS A 908 31.60 0.30 -4.89
C LYS A 908 32.42 -0.66 -5.75
N SER A 909 32.16 -1.96 -5.60
CA SER A 909 32.80 -2.99 -6.43
C SER A 909 32.11 -3.11 -7.79
N GLY A 910 32.79 -3.70 -8.77
CA GLY A 910 32.17 -4.11 -10.04
C GLY A 910 31.46 -5.48 -9.98
N MET A 911 31.32 -6.07 -8.78
CA MET A 911 30.73 -7.40 -8.61
C MET A 911 29.21 -7.33 -8.76
N SER A 912 28.63 -8.29 -9.50
CA SER A 912 27.18 -8.41 -9.60
C SER A 912 26.57 -8.71 -8.23
N THR A 913 25.67 -7.84 -7.76
CA THR A 913 24.89 -8.07 -6.52
C THR A 913 23.93 -9.26 -6.61
N ARG A 914 23.75 -9.83 -7.80
CA ARG A 914 22.94 -11.04 -8.03
C ARG A 914 23.70 -12.32 -7.68
N ASP A 915 25.02 -12.28 -7.60
CA ASP A 915 25.85 -13.44 -7.25
C ASP A 915 26.27 -13.40 -5.78
N ARG A 916 25.35 -13.87 -4.92
CA ARG A 916 25.56 -13.92 -3.46
C ARG A 916 26.73 -14.80 -3.06
N THR A 917 27.07 -15.80 -3.88
CA THR A 917 28.17 -16.74 -3.61
C THR A 917 29.52 -16.05 -3.75
N VAL A 918 29.72 -15.29 -4.83
CA VAL A 918 30.92 -14.47 -5.04
C VAL A 918 31.12 -13.48 -3.89
N TRP A 919 30.04 -12.83 -3.45
CA TRP A 919 30.11 -11.84 -2.37
C TRP A 919 30.49 -12.46 -1.02
N ARG A 920 29.89 -13.60 -0.66
CA ARG A 920 30.22 -14.35 0.56
C ARG A 920 31.69 -14.79 0.57
N LEU A 921 32.17 -15.30 -0.57
CA LEU A 921 33.55 -15.76 -0.72
C LEU A 921 34.54 -14.59 -0.61
N ALA A 922 34.26 -13.47 -1.26
CA ALA A 922 35.07 -12.26 -1.16
C ALA A 922 35.18 -11.75 0.29
N ARG A 923 34.05 -11.74 1.03
CA ARG A 923 34.04 -11.38 2.45
C ARG A 923 34.86 -12.35 3.29
N GLN A 924 34.70 -13.65 3.11
CA GLN A 924 35.46 -14.66 3.86
C GLN A 924 36.97 -14.50 3.63
N ARG A 925 37.38 -14.30 2.38
CA ARG A 925 38.79 -14.08 1.99
C ARG A 925 39.38 -12.80 2.57
N SER A 926 38.56 -11.76 2.75
CA SER A 926 39.03 -10.48 3.28
C SER A 926 39.43 -10.52 4.76
N GLY A 927 38.92 -11.47 5.55
CA GLY A 927 39.11 -11.49 7.00
C GLY A 927 38.38 -10.37 7.76
N LEU A 928 37.45 -9.65 7.10
CA LEU A 928 36.64 -8.60 7.72
C LEU A 928 35.77 -9.20 8.85
N PRO A 929 35.73 -8.58 10.05
CA PRO A 929 34.92 -9.10 11.15
C PRO A 929 33.44 -9.28 10.75
N PRO A 930 32.76 -10.31 11.27
CA PRO A 930 31.32 -10.46 11.08
C PRO A 930 30.59 -9.19 11.51
N ARG A 931 29.64 -8.73 10.68
CA ARG A 931 28.85 -7.51 10.90
C ARG A 931 29.63 -6.19 11.01
N ALA A 932 30.93 -6.16 10.71
CA ALA A 932 31.70 -4.90 10.65
C ALA A 932 31.00 -3.88 9.74
N ARG A 933 30.96 -2.62 10.17
CA ARG A 933 30.18 -1.54 9.58
C ARG A 933 31.12 -0.37 9.28
N HIS A 934 31.21 0.06 8.01
CA HIS A 934 32.11 1.16 7.64
C HIS A 934 31.61 2.50 8.18
N GLU A 935 30.31 2.68 8.38
CA GLU A 935 29.72 3.87 8.99
C GLU A 935 30.26 4.16 10.39
N ALA A 936 30.62 3.10 11.14
CA ALA A 936 31.20 3.24 12.47
C ALA A 936 32.62 3.84 12.39
N TRP A 937 33.42 3.35 11.44
CA TRP A 937 34.78 3.84 11.21
C TRP A 937 34.80 5.22 10.54
N SER A 938 33.89 5.49 9.60
CA SER A 938 33.70 6.84 9.04
C SER A 938 33.39 7.85 10.15
N ALA A 939 32.46 7.52 11.05
CA ALA A 939 32.14 8.36 12.19
C ALA A 939 33.36 8.52 13.14
N GLY A 940 34.14 7.46 13.36
CA GLY A 940 35.38 7.51 14.14
C GLY A 940 36.44 8.44 13.54
N LEU A 941 36.71 8.30 12.25
CA LEU A 941 37.64 9.16 11.50
C LEU A 941 37.21 10.62 11.61
N ILE A 942 35.92 10.92 11.41
CA ILE A 942 35.43 12.29 11.47
C ILE A 942 35.44 12.86 12.89
N ARG A 943 35.21 12.04 13.91
CA ARG A 943 35.39 12.48 15.31
C ARG A 943 36.83 12.87 15.61
N GLU A 944 37.78 12.05 15.17
CA GLU A 944 39.19 12.32 15.38
C GLU A 944 39.66 13.54 14.58
N TYR A 945 39.20 13.68 13.33
CA TYR A 945 39.38 14.88 12.52
C TYR A 945 38.91 16.13 13.27
N LEU A 946 37.65 16.14 13.74
CA LEU A 946 37.07 17.25 14.48
C LEU A 946 37.84 17.59 15.76
N ARG A 947 38.42 16.57 16.44
CA ARG A 947 39.25 16.75 17.64
C ARG A 947 40.59 17.41 17.33
N GLN A 948 41.15 17.14 16.15
CA GLN A 948 42.46 17.66 15.72
C GLN A 948 42.38 19.03 15.05
N ARG A 949 41.17 19.52 14.70
CA ARG A 949 41.01 20.84 14.08
C ARG A 949 41.44 21.95 15.03
N ALA A 950 42.19 22.92 14.50
CA ALA A 950 42.57 24.13 15.24
C ALA A 950 41.37 25.06 15.47
N GLU A 951 40.49 25.16 14.48
CA GLU A 951 39.29 26.00 14.52
C GLU A 951 38.02 25.15 14.68
N PRO A 952 37.00 25.65 15.41
CA PRO A 952 35.71 24.97 15.52
C PRO A 952 35.12 24.63 14.15
N TYR A 953 34.44 23.49 14.07
CA TYR A 953 33.73 23.13 12.84
C TYR A 953 32.66 24.19 12.55
N PRO A 954 32.62 24.75 11.33
CA PRO A 954 31.72 25.84 10.97
C PRO A 954 30.24 25.43 10.84
N GLY A 955 29.89 24.18 11.13
CA GLY A 955 28.51 23.67 11.17
C GLY A 955 28.20 22.95 12.49
N ASP A 956 27.23 22.05 12.49
CA ASP A 956 26.91 21.23 13.68
C ASP A 956 27.72 19.93 13.68
N ALA A 957 28.77 19.89 14.51
CA ALA A 957 29.65 18.73 14.63
C ALA A 957 28.93 17.47 15.13
N ASP A 958 27.97 17.62 16.05
CA ASP A 958 27.19 16.48 16.56
C ASP A 958 26.30 15.91 15.44
N LEU A 959 25.69 16.78 14.64
CA LEU A 959 24.89 16.36 13.50
C LEU A 959 25.75 15.68 12.42
N LEU A 960 26.92 16.25 12.09
CA LEU A 960 27.85 15.66 11.12
C LEU A 960 28.17 14.20 11.45
N ILE A 961 28.60 13.95 12.69
CA ILE A 961 28.92 12.60 13.18
C ILE A 961 27.69 11.68 13.10
N HIS A 962 26.51 12.19 13.48
CA HIS A 962 25.28 11.41 13.48
C HIS A 962 24.82 11.01 12.08
N LEU A 963 24.84 11.94 11.12
CA LEU A 963 24.43 11.66 9.73
C LEU A 963 25.32 10.61 9.09
N ILE A 964 26.63 10.65 9.36
CA ILE A 964 27.57 9.62 8.92
C ILE A 964 27.29 8.29 9.60
N ALA A 965 27.10 8.27 10.92
CA ALA A 965 26.86 7.01 11.64
C ALA A 965 25.52 6.35 11.30
N SER A 966 24.52 7.13 10.89
CA SER A 966 23.15 6.67 10.61
C SER A 966 22.83 6.43 9.14
N HIS A 967 23.81 6.50 8.23
CA HIS A 967 23.54 6.42 6.80
C HIS A 967 22.97 5.06 6.34
N HIS A 968 23.28 3.95 7.02
CA HIS A 968 22.62 2.65 6.80
C HIS A 968 21.33 2.44 7.62
N GLY A 969 20.86 3.47 8.33
CA GLY A 969 19.66 3.42 9.16
C GLY A 969 19.86 2.78 10.54
N HIS A 970 21.10 2.46 10.91
CA HIS A 970 21.50 2.19 12.30
C HIS A 970 21.68 3.50 13.08
N ALA A 971 22.30 3.46 14.26
CA ALA A 971 22.63 4.66 15.03
C ALA A 971 21.39 5.44 15.54
N ARG A 972 20.25 4.75 15.69
CA ARG A 972 18.98 5.34 16.17
C ARG A 972 18.41 4.52 17.32
N PRO A 973 19.11 4.43 18.48
CA PRO A 973 20.26 5.25 18.86
C PRO A 973 21.63 4.53 18.87
N TRP A 974 21.68 3.24 18.48
CA TRP A 974 22.89 2.43 18.62
C TRP A 974 23.38 1.86 17.30
N LEU A 975 24.70 1.77 17.15
CA LEU A 975 25.34 0.89 16.18
C LEU A 975 25.42 -0.53 16.75
N PRO A 976 25.34 -1.57 15.91
CA PRO A 976 25.61 -2.95 16.35
C PRO A 976 27.00 -3.07 16.96
N LEU A 977 27.12 -3.79 18.09
CA LEU A 977 28.41 -4.09 18.68
C LEU A 977 29.14 -5.10 17.81
N VAL A 978 30.33 -4.75 17.34
CA VAL A 978 31.21 -5.64 16.56
C VAL A 978 32.52 -5.80 17.31
N GLN A 979 32.87 -7.04 17.63
CA GLN A 979 34.15 -7.38 18.23
C GLN A 979 35.16 -7.68 17.12
N ASP A 980 36.22 -6.86 17.03
CA ASP A 980 37.36 -7.10 16.14
C ASP A 980 38.50 -7.71 16.93
N ASN A 981 38.76 -9.00 16.72
CA ASN A 981 39.80 -9.74 17.42
C ASN A 981 41.21 -9.48 16.84
N GLN A 982 41.31 -8.80 15.69
CA GLN A 982 42.57 -8.42 15.07
C GLN A 982 42.50 -6.96 14.57
N PRO A 983 42.54 -5.98 15.50
CA PRO A 983 42.39 -4.58 15.13
C PRO A 983 43.51 -4.11 14.20
N THR A 984 43.13 -3.39 13.15
CA THR A 984 44.01 -2.74 12.19
C THR A 984 43.94 -1.22 12.35
N THR A 985 44.93 -0.51 11.80
CA THR A 985 44.88 0.95 11.70
C THR A 985 44.18 1.33 10.40
N ILE A 986 43.21 2.24 10.49
CA ILE A 986 42.53 2.85 9.35
C ILE A 986 43.07 4.26 9.23
N GLU A 987 43.64 4.59 8.09
CA GLU A 987 44.21 5.92 7.80
C GLU A 987 43.55 6.48 6.55
N HIS A 988 43.11 7.74 6.63
CA HIS A 988 42.52 8.45 5.51
C HIS A 988 42.79 9.95 5.63
N HIS A 989 42.72 10.68 4.52
CA HIS A 989 42.89 12.13 4.50
C HIS A 989 41.51 12.79 4.43
N ILE A 990 41.22 13.72 5.34
CA ILE A 990 39.98 14.52 5.34
C ILE A 990 40.41 15.97 5.21
N ASP A 991 40.04 16.63 4.11
CA ASP A 991 40.53 17.97 3.74
C ASP A 991 42.07 18.07 3.86
N GLU A 992 42.78 17.11 3.25
CA GLU A 992 44.26 16.98 3.27
C GLU A 992 44.88 16.70 4.66
N GLN A 993 44.09 16.65 5.73
CA GLN A 993 44.55 16.31 7.06
C GLN A 993 44.55 14.78 7.26
N PRO A 994 45.70 14.16 7.61
CA PRO A 994 45.76 12.72 7.86
C PRO A 994 45.11 12.38 9.20
N VAL A 995 44.18 11.43 9.19
CA VAL A 995 43.45 11.00 10.38
C VAL A 995 43.56 9.49 10.52
N LYS A 996 43.78 9.02 11.75
CA LYS A 996 43.96 7.59 12.05
C LYS A 996 43.01 7.14 13.15
N VAL A 997 42.35 6.02 12.92
CA VAL A 997 41.56 5.31 13.94
C VAL A 997 41.91 3.83 13.92
N THR A 998 41.48 3.11 14.95
CA THR A 998 41.59 1.65 14.98
C THR A 998 40.28 1.01 14.56
N SER A 999 40.32 -0.09 13.82
CA SER A 999 39.12 -0.86 13.43
C SER A 999 38.36 -1.44 14.63
N ALA A 1000 38.98 -1.50 15.82
CA ALA A 1000 38.31 -1.81 17.09
C ALA A 1000 37.30 -0.74 17.54
N GLN A 1001 37.36 0.48 17.01
CA GLN A 1001 36.40 1.55 17.32
C GLN A 1001 35.11 1.38 16.52
N THR A 1002 34.25 0.46 16.97
CA THR A 1002 32.98 0.12 16.31
C THR A 1002 31.75 0.74 16.98
N VAL A 1003 31.87 1.21 18.23
CA VAL A 1003 30.77 1.81 19.01
C VAL A 1003 31.27 3.01 19.81
N PHE A 1004 30.42 4.05 19.91
CA PHE A 1004 30.65 5.22 20.77
C PHE A 1004 29.56 5.32 21.84
N LEU A 1005 29.95 5.32 23.12
CA LEU A 1005 28.99 5.28 24.24
C LEU A 1005 28.16 6.57 24.40
N ASP A 1006 28.63 7.70 23.86
CA ASP A 1006 27.93 8.98 23.88
C ASP A 1006 26.85 9.10 22.78
N HIS A 1007 26.71 8.10 21.92
CA HIS A 1007 25.77 8.10 20.80
C HIS A 1007 24.31 8.37 21.22
N PRO A 1008 23.72 7.67 22.20
CA PRO A 1008 22.31 7.90 22.54
C PRO A 1008 22.06 9.30 23.08
N ALA A 1009 23.02 9.84 23.83
CA ALA A 1009 22.94 11.21 24.32
C ALA A 1009 23.00 12.21 23.17
N ARG A 1010 23.86 11.99 22.17
CA ARG A 1010 23.90 12.79 20.93
C ARG A 1010 22.57 12.71 20.18
N PHE A 1011 22.05 11.50 19.96
CA PHE A 1011 20.77 11.29 19.30
C PHE A 1011 19.63 12.03 20.00
N ALA A 1012 19.55 11.95 21.34
CA ALA A 1012 18.55 12.66 22.11
C ALA A 1012 18.68 14.19 21.97
N ARG A 1013 19.91 14.73 22.05
CA ARG A 1013 20.16 16.18 21.84
C ARG A 1013 19.75 16.62 20.43
N LEU A 1014 20.07 15.84 19.40
CA LEU A 1014 19.74 16.17 18.02
C LEU A 1014 18.22 16.12 17.76
N ASN A 1015 17.51 15.15 18.33
CA ASN A 1015 16.04 15.13 18.28
C ASN A 1015 15.43 16.36 18.96
N ALA A 1016 15.95 16.75 20.12
CA ALA A 1016 15.50 17.97 20.81
C ALA A 1016 15.82 19.25 20.02
N ARG A 1017 16.95 19.28 19.30
CA ARG A 1017 17.40 20.45 18.52
C ARG A 1017 16.64 20.62 17.20
N TYR A 1018 16.48 19.55 16.43
CA TYR A 1018 15.93 19.60 15.07
C TYR A 1018 14.45 19.18 14.99
N GLY A 1019 13.90 18.62 16.07
CA GLY A 1019 12.63 17.89 16.07
C GLY A 1019 12.83 16.47 15.55
N ARG A 1020 11.91 15.57 15.90
CA ARG A 1020 12.01 14.13 15.61
C ARG A 1020 11.89 13.83 14.11
N TRP A 1021 10.92 14.46 13.44
CA TRP A 1021 10.81 14.38 11.98
C TRP A 1021 11.85 15.23 11.27
N GLY A 1022 12.34 16.30 11.91
CA GLY A 1022 13.41 17.14 11.36
C GLY A 1022 14.74 16.39 11.27
N LEU A 1023 15.17 15.73 12.35
CA LEU A 1023 16.38 14.90 12.32
C LEU A 1023 16.24 13.77 11.30
N ALA A 1024 15.08 13.11 11.25
CA ALA A 1024 14.80 12.07 10.27
C ALA A 1024 14.89 12.60 8.81
N LEU A 1025 14.46 13.84 8.56
CA LEU A 1025 14.59 14.49 7.24
C LEU A 1025 16.07 14.72 6.88
N LEU A 1026 16.89 15.17 7.82
CA LEU A 1026 18.33 15.38 7.58
C LEU A 1026 19.05 14.07 7.25
N GLU A 1027 18.73 12.99 7.99
CA GLU A 1027 19.19 11.63 7.68
C GLU A 1027 18.74 11.21 6.27
N THR A 1028 17.48 11.48 5.92
CA THR A 1028 16.90 11.11 4.62
C THR A 1028 17.63 11.77 3.45
N ILE A 1029 18.07 13.03 3.58
CA ILE A 1029 18.77 13.74 2.50
C ILE A 1029 20.07 13.02 2.12
N VAL A 1030 20.90 12.67 3.11
CA VAL A 1030 22.19 11.98 2.88
C VAL A 1030 21.96 10.59 2.29
N ARG A 1031 21.00 9.86 2.85
CA ARG A 1031 20.69 8.48 2.43
C ARG A 1031 20.13 8.41 1.02
N CYS A 1032 19.15 9.26 0.70
CA CYS A 1032 18.61 9.35 -0.66
C CYS A 1032 19.66 9.81 -1.68
N ALA A 1033 20.60 10.69 -1.28
CA ALA A 1033 21.70 11.10 -2.15
C ALA A 1033 22.60 9.90 -2.51
N ASP A 1034 23.05 9.11 -1.53
CA ASP A 1034 23.84 7.89 -1.78
C ASP A 1034 23.08 6.88 -2.63
N THR A 1035 21.83 6.59 -2.28
CA THR A 1035 21.02 5.61 -3.02
C THR A 1035 20.81 6.01 -4.49
N THR A 1036 20.48 7.29 -4.75
CA THR A 1036 20.24 7.75 -6.14
C THR A 1036 21.52 7.80 -6.96
N ILE A 1037 22.63 8.27 -6.41
CA ILE A 1037 23.93 8.28 -7.09
C ILE A 1037 24.44 6.86 -7.36
N SER A 1038 24.26 5.96 -6.39
CA SER A 1038 24.62 4.54 -6.54
C SER A 1038 23.82 3.86 -7.65
N ALA A 1039 22.53 4.21 -7.81
CA ALA A 1039 21.68 3.68 -8.88
C ALA A 1039 22.01 4.26 -10.27
N GLU A 1040 22.55 5.48 -10.34
CA GLU A 1040 22.87 6.20 -11.57
C GLU A 1040 24.28 5.93 -12.11
N GLY A 1041 25.21 5.43 -11.28
CA GLY A 1041 26.56 5.01 -11.70
C GLY A 1041 27.72 5.93 -11.28
N SER A 1042 27.46 6.92 -10.41
CA SER A 1042 28.38 7.97 -9.90
C SER A 1042 28.98 8.96 -10.90
#